data_AF-A0AAE1CYG8-F1
#
_entry.id   AF-A0AAE1CYG8-F1
#
_cell.length_a   1.000
_cell.length_b   1.000
_cell.length_c   1.000
_cell.angle_alpha   90.00
_cell.angle_beta   90.00
_cell.angle_gamma   90.00
#
_symmetry.space_group_name_H-M   'P 1'
#
loop_
_entity.id
_entity.type
_entity.pdbx_description
1 polymer ?
#
loop_
_entity_poly.entity_id
_entity_poly.type
_entity_poly.pdbx_seq_one_letter_code
_entity_poly.pdbx_strand_id
1 'polypeptide(L)'
;MKYLFVWFLFLTSNASFEQSNQLSTCRLDLRAARLPDLNLETRSVLIFGRPKMGSNLFSVTLFLLSTCLVIRPGTADEAQDRFDICGDISPNVDNATAEFTFESQFKAHVEAAVPDLERVINAWMVFSSSQKTLKVALTSTDLDYALYEDYEHHQSLFYNFQGGGRGTCYVDHTMRDGSGVNLIPEPPEEGHIPSVSQVLRLTGKSGFENEEIKLQKGKTTKYRSLGARPYYSCQKIKTTDNSEAIVKVTHLVSNAKLARTESGTVPLQVKFEGKYVSGNQAQDDQGNRINRPLTHVYNFFHYSTSVADDELQTPKGIVCPDRKGPNSFPKPPLYVRFGQEVHDSESTQVTTIKTTYDKEFNFVSEEFFDLLPGKQSRLRFDDFYAGLSYDIDYKTGACFATNISQVTQVNDYAQDKNGKIKMMTPEQFWDAEGVEYHYNGKKHFRGLETEVWIGKDPNTGYMYEWYFTFGIQHTVNDDAKSEQKEPHRVPYKRIFWPDNTNKYYSNYYFQVDFTEPPLLMDLSPCYQKKKQLISLSVSGLTLERVVKDETLVLRRAVTTLSKELKIPFTRISHPQVAFKAGKGYILFDLLGPPKYSSDLITQHTNQPGLDEVVSTLKKLTDDRNLVFEVGNKEVFVKGEAKFEEFAFKPPKRTDRGYSPGAMAGLSVAMVVVGVAAGGGGGYWFIIRQ
;
A
#
# COMPACT_ATOMS: atom_id res chain seq x y z
N MET A 1 -16.51 29.80 4.12
CA MET A 1 -17.96 30.01 4.34
C MET A 1 -18.42 29.12 5.46
N LYS A 2 -19.20 29.65 6.41
CA LYS A 2 -19.85 28.91 7.51
C LYS A 2 -21.14 28.24 7.00
N TYR A 3 -21.31 26.93 7.25
CA TYR A 3 -22.60 26.22 7.22
C TYR A 3 -22.47 25.10 8.28
N LEU A 4 -23.10 25.15 9.46
CA LEU A 4 -24.52 25.04 9.82
C LEU A 4 -25.17 23.75 9.29
N PHE A 5 -25.11 22.69 10.12
CA PHE A 5 -25.85 21.44 9.93
C PHE A 5 -27.03 21.39 10.90
N VAL A 6 -28.22 21.23 10.33
CA VAL A 6 -29.51 21.06 11.02
C VAL A 6 -29.69 19.57 11.30
N TRP A 7 -30.01 19.24 12.56
CA TRP A 7 -30.43 17.91 12.98
C TRP A 7 -31.95 17.74 12.80
N PHE A 8 -32.37 16.59 12.28
CA PHE A 8 -33.75 16.11 12.35
C PHE A 8 -33.87 15.04 13.44
N LEU A 9 -34.78 15.29 14.39
CA LEU A 9 -35.27 14.33 15.37
C LEU A 9 -36.23 13.34 14.70
N PHE A 10 -36.13 12.06 15.07
CA PHE A 10 -37.27 11.14 15.06
C PHE A 10 -37.50 10.62 16.48
N LEU A 11 -38.70 10.88 16.99
CA LEU A 11 -39.29 10.34 18.22
C LEU A 11 -40.10 9.10 17.86
N THR A 12 -39.79 7.96 18.50
CA THR A 12 -40.67 6.88 18.97
C THR A 12 -39.78 6.00 19.88
N SER A 13 -40.19 5.27 20.90
CA SER A 13 -41.37 5.20 21.77
C SER A 13 -40.96 4.30 22.96
N ASN A 14 -41.39 4.68 24.16
CA ASN A 14 -41.37 3.96 25.44
C ASN A 14 -41.28 2.42 25.38
N ALA A 15 -40.31 1.86 26.12
CA ALA A 15 -40.50 0.62 26.86
C ALA A 15 -39.62 0.62 28.12
N SER A 16 -40.29 0.75 29.27
CA SER A 16 -39.77 0.56 30.61
C SER A 16 -39.43 -0.91 30.86
N PHE A 17 -38.25 -1.19 31.39
CA PHE A 17 -38.00 -2.44 32.13
C PHE A 17 -37.18 -2.14 33.38
N GLU A 18 -37.81 -2.45 34.50
CA GLU A 18 -37.34 -2.30 35.87
C GLU A 18 -36.97 -3.72 36.34
N GLN A 19 -35.71 -3.99 36.65
CA GLN A 19 -35.38 -4.93 37.73
C GLN A 19 -33.93 -4.82 38.19
N SER A 20 -33.84 -4.82 39.52
CA SER A 20 -32.66 -4.69 40.36
C SER A 20 -31.65 -5.81 40.17
N ASN A 21 -30.37 -5.50 40.38
CA ASN A 21 -29.54 -6.35 41.23
C ASN A 21 -28.44 -5.56 41.95
N GLN A 22 -28.31 -5.91 43.22
CA GLN A 22 -27.50 -5.32 44.26
C GLN A 22 -26.00 -5.45 43.94
N LEU A 23 -25.25 -4.37 44.13
CA LEU A 23 -23.80 -4.41 44.27
C LEU A 23 -23.40 -3.76 45.59
N SER A 24 -22.80 -4.59 46.43
CA SER A 24 -22.22 -4.30 47.73
C SER A 24 -21.14 -3.22 47.65
N THR A 25 -21.32 -2.14 48.41
CA THR A 25 -20.31 -1.13 48.68
C THR A 25 -19.28 -1.65 49.69
N CYS A 26 -18.08 -1.97 49.21
CA CYS A 26 -16.89 -2.07 50.06
C CYS A 26 -16.37 -0.65 50.32
N ARG A 27 -16.59 -0.14 51.53
CA ARG A 27 -15.93 1.06 52.06
C ARG A 27 -14.48 0.70 52.40
N LEU A 28 -13.53 1.30 51.71
CA LEU A 28 -12.12 1.32 52.10
C LEU A 28 -11.83 2.70 52.71
N ASP A 29 -11.55 2.71 54.01
CA ASP A 29 -11.07 3.86 54.77
C ASP A 29 -9.65 4.22 54.32
N LEU A 30 -9.50 5.35 53.63
CA LEU A 30 -8.20 5.97 53.36
C LEU A 30 -7.91 7.00 54.46
N ARG A 31 -7.05 6.63 55.41
CA ARG A 31 -6.41 7.59 56.33
C ARG A 31 -5.39 8.42 55.55
N ALA A 32 -5.60 9.72 55.55
CA ALA A 32 -4.70 10.72 55.01
C ALA A 32 -3.37 10.75 55.78
N ALA A 33 -2.26 10.53 55.07
CA ALA A 33 -0.93 10.92 55.51
C ALA A 33 -0.54 12.22 54.77
N ARG A 34 -0.17 13.25 55.55
CA ARG A 34 0.28 14.57 55.08
C ARG A 34 1.63 14.46 54.37
N LEU A 35 1.76 15.10 53.22
CA LEU A 35 3.03 15.48 52.60
C LEU A 35 3.18 17.01 52.68
N PRO A 36 4.42 17.54 52.84
CA PRO A 36 4.65 18.98 52.96
C PRO A 36 4.81 19.66 51.60
N ASP A 37 4.47 20.95 51.62
CA ASP A 37 4.53 21.93 50.54
C ASP A 37 5.90 22.04 49.86
N LEU A 38 5.89 22.17 48.53
CA LEU A 38 7.01 22.72 47.76
C LEU A 38 6.47 23.69 46.70
N ASN A 39 6.95 24.92 46.82
CA ASN A 39 6.55 26.12 46.09
C ASN A 39 6.76 26.01 44.58
N LEU A 40 5.77 26.51 43.83
CA LEU A 40 5.91 26.93 42.45
C LEU A 40 6.73 28.23 42.36
N GLU A 41 7.79 28.24 41.56
CA GLU A 41 8.24 29.45 40.88
C GLU A 41 8.05 29.30 39.36
N THR A 42 7.07 30.01 38.85
CA THR A 42 6.88 30.36 37.45
C THR A 42 7.97 31.33 36.99
N ARG A 43 8.67 31.04 35.87
CA ARG A 43 9.20 32.09 34.99
C ARG A 43 9.01 31.76 33.52
N SER A 44 8.38 32.73 32.86
CA SER A 44 8.03 32.84 31.45
C SER A 44 9.28 32.94 30.56
N VAL A 45 9.25 32.29 29.39
CA VAL A 45 10.23 32.49 28.32
C VAL A 45 9.62 33.41 27.26
N LEU A 46 10.34 34.50 26.98
CA LEU A 46 10.04 35.49 25.94
C LEU A 46 11.01 35.28 24.75
N ILE A 47 10.47 35.50 23.55
CA ILE A 47 11.08 35.31 22.22
C ILE A 47 11.85 36.57 21.77
N PHE A 48 12.72 36.39 20.76
CA PHE A 48 13.50 37.33 19.92
C PHE A 48 14.94 37.56 20.41
N GLY A 49 16.00 37.59 19.59
CA GLY A 49 16.20 37.55 18.13
C GLY A 49 17.71 37.72 17.85
N ARG A 50 18.18 37.40 16.63
CA ARG A 50 19.56 37.65 16.16
C ARG A 50 19.91 39.15 16.20
N PRO A 51 21.20 39.52 16.34
CA PRO A 51 21.96 39.99 15.16
C PRO A 51 23.47 39.68 15.13
N LYS A 52 24.07 40.06 13.99
CA LYS A 52 25.44 39.88 13.46
C LYS A 52 26.52 40.80 14.06
N MET A 53 27.78 40.36 13.89
CA MET A 53 29.05 41.09 13.60
C MET A 53 29.44 42.34 14.41
N GLY A 54 30.67 42.33 14.95
CA GLY A 54 31.40 43.53 15.37
C GLY A 54 32.75 43.20 16.00
N SER A 55 33.81 43.81 15.49
CA SER A 55 35.23 43.59 15.73
C SER A 55 35.84 44.30 16.96
N ASN A 56 36.99 43.78 17.40
CA ASN A 56 38.21 44.47 17.87
C ASN A 56 38.51 44.75 19.38
N LEU A 57 39.74 44.28 19.72
CA LEU A 57 40.80 44.83 20.59
C LEU A 57 40.92 44.50 22.10
N PHE A 58 42.04 43.82 22.40
CA PHE A 58 42.95 43.83 23.57
C PHE A 58 42.40 43.64 25.00
N SER A 59 42.78 42.51 25.62
CA SER A 59 43.71 42.54 26.76
C SER A 59 44.34 41.16 26.99
N VAL A 60 45.66 41.16 27.15
CA VAL A 60 46.51 40.01 27.46
C VAL A 60 46.40 39.73 28.96
N THR A 61 45.89 38.56 29.33
CA THR A 61 46.17 37.94 30.64
C THR A 61 46.54 36.49 30.42
N LEU A 62 47.84 36.24 30.56
CA LEU A 62 48.50 34.95 30.53
C LEU A 62 48.09 34.16 31.79
N PHE A 63 47.23 33.15 31.64
CA PHE A 63 47.03 32.10 32.66
C PHE A 63 47.51 30.77 32.10
N LEU A 64 48.72 30.38 32.51
CA LEU A 64 49.23 29.02 32.46
C LEU A 64 48.38 28.18 33.44
N LEU A 65 47.27 27.64 32.95
CA LEU A 65 46.60 26.52 33.60
C LEU A 65 47.08 25.24 32.92
N SER A 66 48.00 24.57 33.61
CA SER A 66 48.36 23.18 33.41
C SER A 66 47.09 22.33 33.45
N THR A 67 46.50 22.08 32.29
CA THR A 67 45.55 20.99 32.10
C THR A 67 46.33 19.68 32.22
N CYS A 68 46.47 19.19 33.46
CA CYS A 68 46.59 17.76 33.66
C CYS A 68 45.33 17.13 33.06
N LEU A 69 45.42 16.69 31.81
CA LEU A 69 44.56 15.65 31.29
C LEU A 69 44.76 14.45 32.21
N VAL A 70 43.93 14.34 33.25
CA VAL A 70 43.74 13.09 33.96
C VAL A 70 42.98 12.21 32.98
N ILE A 71 43.72 11.54 32.10
CA ILE A 71 43.23 10.36 31.40
C ILE A 71 43.01 9.33 32.51
N ARG A 72 41.79 9.28 33.07
CA ARG A 72 41.41 8.16 33.93
C ARG A 72 41.44 6.91 33.04
N PRO A 73 42.23 5.88 33.38
CA PRO A 73 42.23 4.65 32.62
C PRO A 73 40.88 3.96 32.84
N GLY A 74 39.94 4.17 31.92
CA GLY A 74 38.61 3.57 31.97
C GLY A 74 38.59 2.06 31.73
N THR A 75 39.75 1.44 31.43
CA THR A 75 39.86 0.03 31.04
C THR A 75 40.10 -0.93 32.22
N ALA A 76 40.59 -0.44 33.36
CA ALA A 76 40.88 -1.31 34.51
C ALA A 76 39.60 -1.76 35.26
N ASP A 77 38.58 -0.89 35.32
CA ASP A 77 37.32 -1.20 36.01
C ASP A 77 36.46 -2.19 35.21
N GLU A 78 36.43 -2.10 33.87
CA GLU A 78 35.61 -2.99 33.03
C GLU A 78 36.11 -4.44 33.09
N ALA A 79 37.43 -4.66 33.05
CA ALA A 79 38.02 -5.99 33.14
C ALA A 79 37.73 -6.66 34.49
N GLN A 80 37.80 -5.90 35.59
CA GLN A 80 37.46 -6.39 36.91
C GLN A 80 35.96 -6.70 37.02
N ASP A 81 35.09 -5.80 36.55
CA ASP A 81 33.64 -6.01 36.56
C ASP A 81 33.23 -7.23 35.72
N ARG A 82 33.88 -7.42 34.56
CA ARG A 82 33.72 -8.61 33.72
C ARG A 82 34.08 -9.88 34.48
N PHE A 83 35.22 -9.89 35.16
CA PHE A 83 35.65 -11.03 35.97
C PHE A 83 34.70 -11.29 37.15
N ASP A 84 34.29 -10.25 37.88
CA ASP A 84 33.42 -10.37 39.06
C ASP A 84 32.03 -10.94 38.70
N ILE A 85 31.49 -10.55 37.54
CA ILE A 85 30.14 -10.96 37.11
C ILE A 85 30.17 -12.31 36.40
N CYS A 86 31.10 -12.49 35.46
CA CYS A 86 31.09 -13.63 34.56
C CYS A 86 32.00 -14.77 35.04
N GLY A 87 33.01 -14.47 35.85
CA GLY A 87 34.10 -15.39 36.19
C GLY A 87 34.92 -15.82 34.97
N ASP A 88 35.73 -16.86 35.15
CA ASP A 88 36.48 -17.49 34.06
C ASP A 88 35.57 -18.37 33.19
N ILE A 89 34.85 -17.74 32.26
CA ILE A 89 34.15 -18.47 31.19
C ILE A 89 35.24 -19.04 30.26
N SER A 90 35.54 -20.32 30.41
CA SER A 90 36.43 -21.06 29.52
C SER A 90 35.60 -21.60 28.34
N PRO A 91 35.61 -20.92 27.17
CA PRO A 91 34.81 -21.34 26.05
C PRO A 91 35.27 -22.70 25.53
N ASN A 92 34.31 -23.56 25.22
CA ASN A 92 34.53 -24.92 24.72
C ASN A 92 33.59 -25.26 23.55
N VAL A 93 33.01 -24.23 22.94
CA VAL A 93 32.21 -24.31 21.72
C VAL A 93 32.94 -23.49 20.67
N ASP A 94 33.65 -24.18 19.77
CA ASP A 94 34.49 -23.52 18.76
C ASP A 94 33.64 -22.86 17.66
N ASN A 95 32.48 -23.46 17.33
CA ASN A 95 31.55 -22.92 16.36
C ASN A 95 30.10 -23.14 16.79
N ALA A 96 29.47 -22.07 17.26
CA ALA A 96 28.07 -22.07 17.69
C ALA A 96 27.10 -22.41 16.55
N THR A 97 27.38 -22.02 15.30
CA THR A 97 26.51 -22.37 14.16
C THR A 97 26.50 -23.86 13.83
N ALA A 98 27.56 -24.59 14.19
CA ALA A 98 27.60 -26.05 14.09
C ALA A 98 26.97 -26.73 15.32
N GLU A 99 26.97 -26.07 16.47
CA GLU A 99 26.41 -26.59 17.71
C GLU A 99 24.87 -26.50 17.75
N PHE A 100 24.30 -25.49 17.08
CA PHE A 100 22.85 -25.27 17.03
C PHE A 100 22.30 -25.41 15.62
N THR A 101 21.24 -26.20 15.48
CA THR A 101 20.52 -26.35 14.20
C THR A 101 19.19 -25.62 14.31
N PHE A 102 19.22 -24.29 14.14
CA PHE A 102 18.00 -23.48 14.03
C PHE A 102 17.57 -23.37 12.58
N GLU A 103 16.25 -23.37 12.36
CA GLU A 103 15.67 -22.97 11.08
C GLU A 103 15.87 -21.47 10.83
N SER A 104 15.66 -21.00 9.61
CA SER A 104 15.85 -19.58 9.23
C SER A 104 14.77 -18.63 9.76
N GLN A 105 13.77 -19.16 10.47
CA GLN A 105 12.63 -18.42 10.99
C GLN A 105 12.08 -19.10 12.24
N PHE A 106 11.43 -18.33 13.11
CA PHE A 106 10.72 -18.87 14.26
C PHE A 106 9.61 -17.95 14.74
N LYS A 107 8.68 -18.54 15.49
CA LYS A 107 7.72 -17.85 16.32
C LYS A 107 7.75 -18.44 17.73
N ALA A 108 7.70 -17.60 18.75
CA ALA A 108 7.64 -18.03 20.14
C ALA A 108 6.82 -17.05 20.98
N HIS A 109 6.12 -17.58 21.98
CA HIS A 109 5.61 -16.79 23.08
C HIS A 109 6.71 -16.68 24.15
N VAL A 110 7.03 -15.45 24.55
CA VAL A 110 8.09 -15.13 25.49
C VAL A 110 7.49 -14.48 26.71
N GLU A 111 7.67 -15.11 27.86
CA GLU A 111 7.38 -14.51 29.17
C GLU A 111 8.70 -13.97 29.75
N ALA A 112 8.78 -12.66 29.94
CA ALA A 112 9.93 -11.99 30.49
C ALA A 112 9.64 -11.56 31.94
N ALA A 113 10.34 -12.15 32.90
CA ALA A 113 10.39 -11.66 34.27
C ALA A 113 11.53 -10.63 34.40
N VAL A 114 11.16 -9.39 34.74
CA VAL A 114 12.07 -8.25 34.87
C VAL A 114 11.95 -7.66 36.29
N PRO A 115 12.54 -8.35 37.30
CA PRO A 115 12.49 -7.97 38.71
C PRO A 115 12.83 -6.51 39.03
N ASP A 116 13.82 -5.92 38.36
CA ASP A 116 14.24 -4.53 38.56
C ASP A 116 13.19 -3.50 38.14
N LEU A 117 12.25 -3.91 37.27
CA LEU A 117 11.06 -3.13 36.91
C LEU A 117 9.79 -3.62 37.63
N GLU A 118 9.91 -4.62 38.52
CA GLU A 118 8.80 -5.29 39.21
C GLU A 118 7.70 -5.78 38.25
N ARG A 119 8.09 -6.30 37.07
CA ARG A 119 7.16 -6.64 35.98
C ARG A 119 7.37 -8.03 35.42
N VAL A 120 6.26 -8.62 34.97
CA VAL A 120 6.24 -9.76 34.06
C VAL A 120 5.59 -9.32 32.76
N ILE A 121 6.27 -9.53 31.65
CA ILE A 121 5.86 -9.09 30.32
C ILE A 121 5.61 -10.33 29.47
N ASN A 122 4.47 -10.37 28.77
CA ASN A 122 4.19 -11.39 27.78
C ASN A 122 4.33 -10.79 26.39
N ALA A 123 5.08 -11.48 25.53
CA ALA A 123 5.32 -11.04 24.17
C ALA A 123 5.27 -12.20 23.18
N TRP A 124 4.81 -11.93 21.97
CA TRP A 124 5.03 -12.81 20.83
C TRP A 124 6.21 -12.31 20.03
N MET A 125 7.23 -13.15 19.89
CA MET A 125 8.40 -12.91 19.07
C MET A 125 8.27 -13.72 17.78
N VAL A 126 8.35 -13.06 16.64
CA VAL A 126 8.27 -13.67 15.31
C VAL A 126 9.45 -13.17 14.49
N PHE A 127 10.23 -14.05 13.92
CA PHE A 127 11.40 -13.70 13.12
C PHE A 127 11.42 -14.50 11.83
N SER A 128 11.77 -13.86 10.72
CA SER A 128 12.05 -14.54 9.46
C SER A 128 13.21 -13.89 8.73
N SER A 129 14.24 -14.69 8.43
CA SER A 129 15.38 -14.25 7.64
C SER A 129 14.98 -13.96 6.18
N SER A 130 14.06 -14.72 5.58
CA SER A 130 13.61 -14.49 4.20
C SER A 130 12.81 -13.20 4.07
N GLN A 131 12.00 -12.86 5.07
CA GLN A 131 11.28 -11.59 5.12
C GLN A 131 12.09 -10.45 5.78
N LYS A 132 13.33 -10.71 6.18
CA LYS A 132 14.27 -9.74 6.76
C LYS A 132 13.66 -8.91 7.91
N THR A 133 12.82 -9.53 8.72
CA THR A 133 12.05 -8.82 9.77
C THR A 133 12.02 -9.62 11.07
N LEU A 134 12.21 -8.93 12.19
CA LEU A 134 11.84 -9.38 13.53
C LEU A 134 10.63 -8.57 13.99
N LYS A 135 9.63 -9.22 14.57
CA LYS A 135 8.49 -8.59 15.24
C LYS A 135 8.43 -9.05 16.68
N VAL A 136 8.26 -8.10 17.61
CA VAL A 136 7.98 -8.36 19.02
C VAL A 136 6.68 -7.64 19.38
N ALA A 137 5.60 -8.39 19.57
CA ALA A 137 4.31 -7.85 19.99
C ALA A 137 4.14 -8.07 21.49
N LEU A 138 4.09 -6.98 22.26
CA LEU A 138 3.93 -6.99 23.71
C LEU A 138 2.46 -6.78 24.06
N THR A 139 1.91 -7.69 24.85
CA THR A 139 0.52 -7.61 25.33
C THR A 139 0.49 -7.79 26.85
N SER A 140 0.12 -6.74 27.57
CA SER A 140 -0.22 -6.78 28.99
C SER A 140 -1.42 -5.88 29.27
N THR A 141 -2.00 -5.95 30.47
CA THR A 141 -3.18 -5.16 30.88
C THR A 141 -3.02 -3.66 30.56
N ASP A 142 -1.80 -3.15 30.70
CA ASP A 142 -1.48 -1.74 30.51
C ASP A 142 -0.47 -1.52 29.37
N LEU A 143 -0.12 -2.51 28.55
CA LEU A 143 0.85 -2.36 27.45
C LEU A 143 0.34 -3.08 26.20
N ASP A 144 0.16 -2.32 25.12
CA ASP A 144 -0.16 -2.87 23.81
C ASP A 144 0.77 -2.20 22.78
N TYR A 145 1.86 -2.88 22.46
CA TYR A 145 2.92 -2.37 21.60
C TYR A 145 3.37 -3.43 20.62
N ALA A 146 3.81 -3.01 19.45
CA ALA A 146 4.57 -3.88 18.54
C ALA A 146 5.84 -3.18 18.08
N LEU A 147 6.96 -3.88 18.22
CA LEU A 147 8.24 -3.48 17.67
C LEU A 147 8.53 -4.33 16.43
N TYR A 148 8.98 -3.69 15.37
CA TYR A 148 9.51 -4.34 14.17
C TYR A 148 10.95 -3.89 13.95
N GLU A 149 11.87 -4.83 13.80
CA GLU A 149 13.20 -4.56 13.25
C GLU A 149 13.17 -4.89 11.76
N ASP A 150 13.26 -3.85 10.93
CA ASP A 150 13.28 -3.92 9.48
C ASP A 150 14.75 -3.93 9.01
N TYR A 151 15.32 -5.13 8.94
CA TYR A 151 16.75 -5.33 8.60
C TYR A 151 17.06 -4.96 7.14
N GLU A 152 16.05 -4.88 6.28
CA GLU A 152 16.23 -4.43 4.89
C GLU A 152 16.56 -2.94 4.82
N HIS A 153 15.92 -2.14 5.68
CA HIS A 153 16.05 -0.68 5.67
C HIS A 153 16.86 -0.11 6.85
N HIS A 154 17.42 -0.98 7.71
CA HIS A 154 18.15 -0.63 8.93
C HIS A 154 17.39 0.38 9.79
N GLN A 155 16.16 0.01 10.17
CA GLN A 155 15.31 0.83 11.02
C GLN A 155 14.47 -0.02 11.98
N SER A 156 14.09 0.58 13.10
CA SER A 156 13.15 0.01 14.06
C SER A 156 11.82 0.77 13.99
N LEU A 157 10.70 0.04 13.95
CA LEU A 157 9.35 0.61 13.92
C LEU A 157 8.64 0.27 15.22
N PHE A 158 8.16 1.29 15.91
CA PHE A 158 7.48 1.13 17.19
C PHE A 158 6.04 1.58 17.07
N TYR A 159 5.13 0.61 17.18
CA TYR A 159 3.70 0.83 17.18
C TYR A 159 3.19 0.82 18.62
N ASN A 160 2.44 1.85 18.99
CA ASN A 160 1.76 1.97 20.27
C ASN A 160 0.24 1.95 20.03
N PHE A 161 -0.44 0.95 20.56
CA PHE A 161 -1.89 0.80 20.43
C PHE A 161 -2.66 1.31 21.67
N GLN A 162 -1.95 1.84 22.67
CA GLN A 162 -2.56 2.46 23.83
C GLN A 162 -3.25 3.78 23.49
N GLY A 163 -4.29 4.13 24.26
CA GLY A 163 -4.96 5.43 24.17
C GLY A 163 -6.18 5.48 23.24
N GLY A 164 -6.58 4.34 22.68
CA GLY A 164 -7.74 4.24 21.80
C GLY A 164 -7.46 4.71 20.37
N GLY A 165 -8.45 4.52 19.48
CA GLY A 165 -8.27 4.73 18.05
C GLY A 165 -7.43 3.63 17.41
N ARG A 166 -6.59 3.99 16.42
CA ARG A 166 -5.80 3.05 15.62
C ARG A 166 -4.40 2.78 16.18
N GLY A 167 -3.91 3.64 17.07
CA GLY A 167 -2.54 3.66 17.55
C GLY A 167 -1.65 4.69 16.86
N THR A 168 -0.42 4.82 17.32
CA THR A 168 0.62 5.69 16.79
C THR A 168 1.85 4.89 16.41
N CYS A 169 2.69 5.45 15.55
CA CYS A 169 3.96 4.84 15.19
C CYS A 169 5.08 5.88 15.22
N TYR A 170 6.25 5.46 15.66
CA TYR A 170 7.49 6.20 15.47
C TYR A 170 8.56 5.30 14.87
N VAL A 171 9.47 5.91 14.11
CA VAL A 171 10.57 5.22 13.44
C VAL A 171 11.87 5.63 14.12
N ASP A 172 12.71 4.66 14.41
CA ASP A 172 14.11 4.89 14.72
C ASP A 172 14.98 4.49 13.53
N HIS A 173 15.63 5.47 12.90
CA HIS A 173 16.56 5.24 11.80
C HIS A 173 17.92 4.72 12.23
N THR A 174 18.17 4.72 13.53
CA THR A 174 19.19 3.89 14.12
C THR A 174 18.46 2.66 14.64
N MET A 175 18.67 1.50 14.03
CA MET A 175 18.41 0.28 14.80
C MET A 175 19.34 0.40 16.00
N ARG A 176 18.82 0.78 17.15
CA ARG A 176 19.67 1.03 18.31
C ARG A 176 20.18 -0.30 18.82
N ASP A 177 21.35 -0.26 19.43
CA ASP A 177 21.75 -1.27 20.40
C ASP A 177 20.72 -1.27 21.54
N GLY A 178 19.67 -2.10 21.43
CA GLY A 178 18.69 -2.33 22.49
C GLY A 178 17.45 -1.43 22.45
N SER A 179 16.37 -1.93 21.85
CA SER A 179 15.03 -1.64 22.37
C SER A 179 14.96 -2.17 23.81
N GLY A 180 14.11 -1.60 24.69
CA GLY A 180 14.08 -1.89 26.14
C GLY A 180 13.76 -3.34 26.52
N VAL A 181 13.65 -4.22 25.54
CA VAL A 181 13.61 -5.67 25.67
C VAL A 181 15.00 -6.20 25.33
N ASN A 182 15.87 -6.37 26.34
CA ASN A 182 17.29 -6.78 26.25
C ASN A 182 17.58 -8.11 25.50
N LEU A 183 16.57 -8.77 24.95
CA LEU A 183 16.73 -9.93 24.06
C LEU A 183 17.11 -9.56 22.63
N ILE A 184 16.79 -8.35 22.16
CA ILE A 184 17.11 -7.99 20.77
C ILE A 184 18.63 -7.84 20.66
N PRO A 185 19.29 -8.57 19.73
CA PRO A 185 20.73 -8.46 19.56
C PRO A 185 21.09 -7.04 19.11
N GLU A 186 22.38 -6.73 19.20
CA GLU A 186 22.89 -5.57 18.48
C GLU A 186 22.46 -5.65 17.00
N PRO A 187 22.07 -4.51 16.41
CA PRO A 187 21.76 -4.44 15.00
C PRO A 187 22.91 -5.03 14.19
N PRO A 188 22.59 -5.89 13.22
CA PRO A 188 23.61 -6.35 12.28
C PRO A 188 24.19 -5.17 11.51
N GLU A 189 25.36 -5.36 10.91
CA GLU A 189 25.92 -4.36 10.00
C GLU A 189 24.97 -4.11 8.82
N GLU A 190 25.03 -2.91 8.23
CA GLU A 190 24.14 -2.55 7.12
C GLU A 190 24.21 -3.58 5.99
N GLY A 191 23.05 -4.05 5.54
CA GLY A 191 22.88 -5.15 4.57
C GLY A 191 22.93 -6.58 5.15
N HIS A 192 23.30 -6.79 6.41
CA HIS A 192 23.37 -8.13 7.01
C HIS A 192 22.03 -8.53 7.66
N ILE A 193 21.56 -9.75 7.36
CA ILE A 193 20.35 -10.32 7.94
C ILE A 193 20.79 -11.28 9.03
N PRO A 194 20.33 -11.12 10.29
CA PRO A 194 20.82 -11.95 11.36
C PRO A 194 20.32 -13.39 11.22
N SER A 195 21.11 -14.36 11.67
CA SER A 195 20.62 -15.73 11.87
C SER A 195 19.76 -15.82 13.13
N VAL A 196 18.98 -16.90 13.27
CA VAL A 196 18.22 -17.15 14.52
C VAL A 196 19.14 -17.21 15.74
N SER A 197 20.35 -17.76 15.61
CA SER A 197 21.35 -17.75 16.68
C SER A 197 21.80 -16.34 17.07
N GLN A 198 21.92 -15.42 16.10
CA GLN A 198 22.23 -14.01 16.36
C GLN A 198 21.03 -13.34 17.05
N VAL A 199 19.81 -13.53 16.55
CA VAL A 199 18.56 -13.03 17.17
C VAL A 199 18.39 -13.50 18.62
N LEU A 200 18.82 -14.72 18.93
CA LEU A 200 18.77 -15.28 20.29
C LEU A 200 20.04 -15.02 21.12
N ARG A 201 20.98 -14.16 20.65
CA ARG A 201 22.24 -13.81 21.32
C ARG A 201 23.15 -14.99 21.69
N LEU A 202 23.11 -16.05 20.89
CA LEU A 202 24.04 -17.19 20.96
C LEU A 202 25.33 -16.96 20.15
N THR A 203 25.29 -16.03 19.19
CA THR A 203 26.38 -15.67 18.28
C THR A 203 26.37 -14.19 17.95
N GLY A 204 27.45 -13.67 17.37
CA GLY A 204 27.59 -12.26 17.01
C GLY A 204 28.51 -11.51 17.97
N LYS A 205 28.43 -10.18 17.99
CA LYS A 205 29.25 -9.33 18.86
C LYS A 205 28.79 -9.48 20.32
N SER A 206 29.76 -9.60 21.22
CA SER A 206 29.51 -9.72 22.66
C SER A 206 29.30 -8.37 23.34
N GLY A 207 29.53 -7.25 22.64
CA GLY A 207 29.55 -5.89 23.18
C GLY A 207 30.89 -5.47 23.79
N PHE A 208 31.84 -6.41 23.98
CA PHE A 208 33.23 -6.08 24.31
C PHE A 208 34.03 -5.86 23.02
N GLU A 209 34.97 -4.92 23.04
CA GLU A 209 35.86 -4.48 21.93
C GLU A 209 36.09 -5.50 20.79
N ASN A 210 35.20 -5.52 19.79
CA ASN A 210 35.21 -6.45 18.64
C ASN A 210 35.24 -7.96 19.00
N GLU A 211 34.97 -8.33 20.25
CA GLU A 211 34.91 -9.72 20.68
C GLU A 211 33.57 -10.35 20.27
N GLU A 212 33.63 -11.56 19.71
CA GLU A 212 32.45 -12.38 19.47
C GLU A 212 31.95 -13.05 20.76
N ILE A 213 30.67 -13.43 20.78
CA ILE A 213 30.07 -14.21 21.86
C ILE A 213 30.74 -15.58 21.93
N LYS A 214 31.46 -15.80 23.02
CA LYS A 214 32.11 -17.08 23.35
C LYS A 214 31.23 -17.88 24.30
N LEU A 215 30.93 -19.13 23.93
CA LEU A 215 30.04 -20.00 24.69
C LEU A 215 30.81 -21.06 25.48
N GLN A 216 30.43 -21.22 26.74
CA GLN A 216 30.78 -22.38 27.58
C GLN A 216 29.58 -23.31 27.71
N LYS A 217 29.74 -24.53 27.24
CA LYS A 217 28.75 -25.61 27.29
C LYS A 217 28.71 -26.24 28.67
N GLY A 218 27.55 -26.19 29.31
CA GLY A 218 27.31 -26.84 30.60
C GLY A 218 26.87 -28.30 30.49
N LYS A 219 26.72 -28.95 31.65
CA LYS A 219 26.19 -30.32 31.73
C LYS A 219 24.71 -30.35 31.39
N THR A 220 24.28 -31.41 30.71
CA THR A 220 22.85 -31.66 30.46
C THR A 220 22.06 -31.67 31.77
N THR A 221 20.91 -31.02 31.77
CA THR A 221 19.99 -30.92 32.90
C THR A 221 18.57 -31.25 32.45
N LYS A 222 17.61 -31.27 33.38
CA LYS A 222 16.18 -31.32 33.07
C LYS A 222 15.56 -29.95 33.32
N TYR A 223 14.77 -29.46 32.37
CA TYR A 223 13.98 -28.25 32.53
C TYR A 223 12.56 -28.51 32.05
N ARG A 224 11.56 -28.37 32.93
CA ARG A 224 10.15 -28.68 32.63
C ARG A 224 9.99 -30.08 32.00
N SER A 225 10.69 -31.06 32.57
CA SER A 225 10.74 -32.47 32.09
C SER A 225 11.41 -32.69 30.73
N LEU A 226 11.91 -31.65 30.08
CA LEU A 226 12.69 -31.75 28.84
C LEU A 226 14.18 -31.90 29.17
N GLY A 227 14.88 -32.72 28.38
CA GLY A 227 16.34 -32.71 28.37
C GLY A 227 16.83 -31.38 27.83
N ALA A 228 17.56 -30.63 28.65
CA ALA A 228 18.02 -29.29 28.33
C ALA A 228 19.53 -29.19 28.55
N ARG A 229 20.17 -28.25 27.86
CA ARG A 229 21.60 -27.98 28.03
C ARG A 229 21.82 -26.48 28.18
N PRO A 230 22.46 -26.03 29.28
CA PRO A 230 22.80 -24.64 29.47
C PRO A 230 24.08 -24.29 28.71
N TYR A 231 24.12 -23.08 28.16
CA TYR A 231 25.29 -22.44 27.55
C TYR A 231 25.48 -21.08 28.21
N TYR A 232 26.71 -20.80 28.64
CA TYR A 232 27.05 -19.58 29.36
C TYR A 232 27.89 -18.67 28.46
N SER A 233 27.64 -17.37 28.53
CA SER A 233 28.49 -16.34 27.91
C SER A 233 28.56 -15.11 28.80
N CYS A 234 29.59 -14.29 28.57
CA CYS A 234 29.69 -12.96 29.13
C CYS A 234 29.42 -11.97 28.00
N GLN A 235 28.52 -11.02 28.23
CA GLN A 235 28.17 -10.02 27.23
C GLN A 235 28.11 -8.64 27.89
N LYS A 236 28.41 -7.60 27.12
CA LYS A 236 28.09 -6.21 27.44
C LYS A 236 26.87 -5.82 26.62
N ILE A 237 25.86 -5.25 27.28
CA ILE A 237 24.62 -4.83 26.65
C ILE A 237 24.41 -3.34 26.89
N LYS A 238 23.92 -2.63 25.88
CA LYS A 238 23.39 -1.27 26.05
C LYS A 238 21.89 -1.33 26.30
N THR A 239 21.42 -0.53 27.23
CA THR A 239 20.00 -0.34 27.51
C THR A 239 19.48 0.92 26.84
N THR A 240 18.15 1.11 26.88
CA THR A 240 17.46 2.22 26.20
C THR A 240 17.88 3.62 26.65
N ASP A 241 18.38 3.75 27.86
CA ASP A 241 18.93 4.99 28.43
C ASP A 241 20.42 5.19 28.10
N ASN A 242 20.96 4.40 27.15
CA ASN A 242 22.38 4.32 26.80
C ASN A 242 23.29 3.90 27.97
N SER A 243 22.75 3.36 29.06
CA SER A 243 23.61 2.72 30.06
C SER A 243 24.12 1.37 29.55
N GLU A 244 25.31 0.98 29.98
CA GLU A 244 25.92 -0.30 29.66
C GLU A 244 25.79 -1.22 30.87
N ALA A 245 25.46 -2.49 30.65
CA ALA A 245 25.48 -3.53 31.66
C ALA A 245 26.37 -4.67 31.20
N ILE A 246 27.18 -5.19 32.13
CA ILE A 246 27.91 -6.44 31.94
C ILE A 246 27.04 -7.54 32.52
N VAL A 247 26.80 -8.58 31.73
CA VAL A 247 25.87 -9.65 32.05
C VAL A 247 26.46 -11.02 31.75
N LYS A 248 26.27 -11.94 32.69
CA LYS A 248 26.34 -13.37 32.46
C LYS A 248 25.03 -13.82 31.84
N VAL A 249 25.10 -14.34 30.62
CA VAL A 249 23.94 -14.83 29.89
C VAL A 249 23.93 -16.36 29.91
N THR A 250 22.87 -16.94 30.45
CA THR A 250 22.62 -18.38 30.44
C THR A 250 21.52 -18.70 29.44
N HIS A 251 21.88 -19.36 28.34
CA HIS A 251 20.93 -19.89 27.36
C HIS A 251 20.64 -21.34 27.67
N LEU A 252 19.38 -21.68 27.83
CA LEU A 252 18.93 -23.05 28.03
C LEU A 252 18.21 -23.51 26.77
N VAL A 253 18.79 -24.50 26.08
CA VAL A 253 18.24 -25.04 24.82
C VAL A 253 17.96 -26.52 24.94
N SER A 254 17.07 -27.04 24.10
CA SER A 254 16.79 -28.46 23.96
C SER A 254 17.02 -28.92 22.52
N ASN A 255 17.59 -30.12 22.36
CA ASN A 255 17.64 -30.83 21.08
C ASN A 255 16.59 -31.96 21.04
N ALA A 256 15.68 -32.01 22.02
CA ALA A 256 14.61 -32.99 22.03
C ALA A 256 13.67 -32.68 20.86
N LYS A 257 13.33 -33.70 20.07
CA LYS A 257 12.19 -33.61 19.15
C LYS A 257 10.95 -33.35 20.00
N LEU A 258 10.44 -32.12 19.96
CA LEU A 258 9.15 -31.82 20.57
C LEU A 258 8.07 -32.59 19.81
N ALA A 259 6.94 -32.87 20.47
CA ALA A 259 5.89 -33.76 19.96
C ALA A 259 5.20 -33.28 18.66
N ARG A 260 5.63 -32.13 18.10
CA ARG A 260 5.20 -31.59 16.81
C ARG A 260 6.46 -31.45 15.97
N THR A 261 6.41 -32.01 14.76
CA THR A 261 7.28 -32.03 13.56
C THR A 261 8.51 -31.12 13.40
N GLU A 262 8.83 -30.25 14.35
CA GLU A 262 9.99 -29.37 14.36
C GLU A 262 11.26 -30.18 14.63
N SER A 263 12.14 -30.19 13.64
CA SER A 263 13.53 -30.61 13.81
C SER A 263 14.37 -29.44 14.34
N GLY A 264 15.35 -29.75 15.17
CA GLY A 264 16.42 -28.81 15.49
C GLY A 264 16.53 -28.42 16.97
N THR A 265 17.22 -27.31 17.20
CA THR A 265 17.45 -26.74 18.53
C THR A 265 16.29 -25.82 18.91
N VAL A 266 15.77 -25.98 20.12
CA VAL A 266 14.66 -25.19 20.66
C VAL A 266 15.14 -24.35 21.84
N PRO A 267 14.95 -23.00 21.84
CA PRO A 267 15.22 -22.18 23.02
C PRO A 267 14.15 -22.43 24.09
N LEU A 268 14.58 -22.62 25.34
CA LEU A 268 13.69 -22.83 26.48
C LEU A 268 13.70 -21.63 27.43
N GLN A 269 14.89 -21.09 27.70
CA GLN A 269 15.06 -19.94 28.58
C GLN A 269 16.33 -19.17 28.22
N VAL A 270 16.30 -17.84 28.37
CA VAL A 270 17.50 -17.00 28.42
C VAL A 270 17.47 -16.23 29.73
N LYS A 271 18.55 -16.29 30.50
CA LYS A 271 18.68 -15.59 31.77
C LYS A 271 19.88 -14.65 31.74
N PHE A 272 19.67 -13.39 32.05
CA PHE A 272 20.71 -12.37 32.20
C PHE A 272 20.91 -12.09 33.68
N GLU A 273 22.16 -12.14 34.15
CA GLU A 273 22.54 -11.82 35.54
C GLU A 273 23.76 -10.90 35.50
N GLY A 274 23.68 -9.71 36.09
CA GLY A 274 24.78 -8.76 36.01
C GLY A 274 24.54 -7.46 36.76
N LYS A 275 25.25 -6.40 36.36
CA LYS A 275 25.11 -5.04 36.88
C LYS A 275 25.39 -4.01 35.80
N TYR A 276 24.81 -2.82 35.98
CA TYR A 276 25.12 -1.65 35.16
C TYR A 276 26.53 -1.13 35.48
N VAL A 277 27.32 -0.80 34.45
CA VAL A 277 28.74 -0.40 34.55
C VAL A 277 29.03 1.02 34.03
N SER A 278 28.23 1.55 33.11
CA SER A 278 28.44 2.88 32.50
C SER A 278 27.10 3.55 32.15
N GLY A 279 27.00 4.89 32.15
CA GLY A 279 25.78 5.65 31.84
C GLY A 279 25.63 6.90 32.71
N ASN A 280 24.53 7.66 32.58
CA ASN A 280 24.09 8.68 33.54
C ASN A 280 23.76 7.98 34.87
N GLN A 281 24.81 7.52 35.56
CA GLN A 281 24.71 6.68 36.74
C GLN A 281 23.90 7.44 37.78
N ALA A 282 22.90 6.76 38.33
CA ALA A 282 22.38 7.16 39.62
C ALA A 282 23.56 7.17 40.59
N GLN A 283 24.02 8.38 40.90
CA GLN A 283 24.90 8.59 42.03
C GLN A 283 24.03 8.58 43.28
N ASP A 284 24.54 8.01 44.36
CA ASP A 284 23.93 8.29 45.66
C ASP A 284 24.13 9.77 46.02
N ASP A 285 23.52 10.21 47.12
CA ASP A 285 23.65 11.59 47.60
C ASP A 285 25.11 12.00 47.90
N GLN A 286 26.05 11.06 47.86
CA GLN A 286 27.47 11.22 48.15
C GLN A 286 28.34 11.17 46.88
N GLY A 287 27.73 11.04 45.69
CA GLY A 287 28.46 10.96 44.42
C GLY A 287 29.05 9.58 44.11
N ASN A 288 28.77 8.55 44.91
CA ASN A 288 29.25 7.20 44.65
C ASN A 288 28.41 6.52 43.57
N ARG A 289 29.06 5.69 42.77
CA ARG A 289 28.40 4.89 41.74
C ARG A 289 27.51 3.83 42.37
N ILE A 290 26.20 3.89 42.11
CA ILE A 290 25.28 2.83 42.53
C ILE A 290 25.29 1.74 41.45
N ASN A 291 25.96 0.62 41.73
CA ASN A 291 25.89 -0.59 40.92
C ASN A 291 24.52 -1.26 41.14
N ARG A 292 23.57 -1.00 40.24
CA ARG A 292 22.26 -1.65 40.30
C ARG A 292 22.36 -3.07 39.74
N PRO A 293 21.93 -4.11 40.48
CA PRO A 293 21.88 -5.47 39.95
C PRO A 293 20.85 -5.55 38.83
N LEU A 294 21.15 -6.35 37.81
CA LEU A 294 20.29 -6.66 36.68
C LEU A 294 20.02 -8.16 36.71
N THR A 295 18.75 -8.57 36.71
CA THR A 295 18.38 -9.99 36.57
C THR A 295 17.13 -10.09 35.73
N HIS A 296 17.25 -10.57 34.50
CA HIS A 296 16.11 -10.77 33.59
C HIS A 296 16.00 -12.25 33.22
N VAL A 297 14.79 -12.79 33.20
CA VAL A 297 14.54 -14.18 32.79
C VAL A 297 13.50 -14.20 31.68
N TYR A 298 13.86 -14.75 30.54
CA TYR A 298 13.00 -14.88 29.38
C TYR A 298 12.69 -16.35 29.13
N ASN A 299 11.44 -16.77 29.35
CA ASN A 299 10.98 -18.13 29.12
C ASN A 299 10.30 -18.24 27.76
N PHE A 300 10.72 -19.22 26.96
CA PHE A 300 10.16 -19.46 25.63
C PHE A 300 9.11 -20.57 25.69
N PHE A 301 7.97 -20.31 25.10
CA PHE A 301 6.81 -21.20 25.00
C PHE A 301 6.29 -21.20 23.56
N HIS A 302 5.55 -22.24 23.20
CA HIS A 302 4.92 -22.35 21.87
C HIS A 302 5.88 -22.04 20.72
N TYR A 303 7.14 -22.47 20.85
CA TYR A 303 8.13 -22.35 19.78
C TYR A 303 7.61 -23.09 18.54
N SER A 304 7.81 -22.48 17.38
CA SER A 304 7.45 -23.00 16.07
C SER A 304 8.44 -22.47 15.04
N THR A 305 8.82 -23.29 14.08
CA THR A 305 9.62 -22.87 12.90
C THR A 305 8.75 -22.54 11.69
N SER A 306 7.43 -22.67 11.83
CA SER A 306 6.45 -22.19 10.86
C SER A 306 6.02 -20.78 11.24
N VAL A 307 6.31 -19.82 10.36
CA VAL A 307 5.86 -18.42 10.44
C VAL A 307 4.95 -18.17 9.25
N ALA A 308 3.74 -17.65 9.49
CA ALA A 308 2.82 -17.30 8.42
C ALA A 308 3.12 -15.90 7.86
N ASP A 309 2.86 -15.70 6.57
CA ASP A 309 3.21 -14.47 5.85
C ASP A 309 2.51 -13.19 6.36
N ASP A 310 1.44 -13.34 7.13
CA ASP A 310 0.70 -12.23 7.75
C ASP A 310 1.20 -11.86 9.15
N GLU A 311 1.99 -12.72 9.79
CA GLU A 311 2.44 -12.49 11.17
C GLU A 311 3.45 -11.36 11.28
N LEU A 312 4.25 -11.14 10.23
CA LEU A 312 5.27 -10.08 10.15
C LEU A 312 4.78 -8.82 9.43
N GLN A 313 3.53 -8.79 8.98
CA GLN A 313 2.96 -7.59 8.37
C GLN A 313 2.74 -6.50 9.41
N THR A 314 3.05 -5.27 9.03
CA THR A 314 2.76 -4.08 9.82
C THR A 314 1.24 -3.87 9.98
N PRO A 315 0.80 -3.28 11.09
CA PRO A 315 -0.62 -3.01 11.32
C PRO A 315 -1.20 -2.12 10.22
N LYS A 316 -2.51 -2.28 9.98
CA LYS A 316 -3.26 -1.46 9.04
C LYS A 316 -3.65 -0.14 9.71
N GLY A 317 -3.73 0.93 8.93
CA GLY A 317 -4.27 2.19 9.43
C GLY A 317 -3.40 2.93 10.45
N ILE A 318 -2.09 2.67 10.49
CA ILE A 318 -1.16 3.44 11.32
C ILE A 318 -0.05 3.98 10.43
N VAL A 319 0.03 5.31 10.35
CA VAL A 319 1.10 6.01 9.64
C VAL A 319 2.35 5.98 10.50
N CYS A 320 3.47 5.54 9.91
CA CYS A 320 4.81 5.67 10.48
C CYS A 320 5.55 6.77 9.71
N PRO A 321 5.57 8.01 10.21
CA PRO A 321 6.33 9.09 9.58
C PRO A 321 7.79 8.69 9.41
N ASP A 322 8.43 9.22 8.38
CA ASP A 322 9.86 9.04 8.08
C ASP A 322 10.32 7.61 7.76
N ARG A 323 9.45 6.59 7.79
CA ARG A 323 9.82 5.21 7.45
C ARG A 323 10.52 5.16 6.09
N LYS A 324 11.75 4.65 6.07
CA LYS A 324 12.49 4.40 4.83
C LYS A 324 11.77 3.31 4.04
N GLY A 325 11.66 3.53 2.73
CA GLY A 325 11.10 2.57 1.79
C GLY A 325 11.83 2.63 0.45
N PRO A 326 11.68 1.62 -0.39
CA PRO A 326 12.46 1.51 -1.61
C PRO A 326 12.11 2.60 -2.63
N ASN A 327 10.91 3.20 -2.55
CA ASN A 327 10.39 4.14 -3.55
C ASN A 327 9.35 5.12 -3.00
N SER A 328 9.18 6.25 -3.71
CA SER A 328 8.06 7.18 -3.50
C SER A 328 6.72 6.54 -3.85
N PHE A 329 5.62 7.14 -3.38
CA PHE A 329 4.28 6.76 -3.81
C PHE A 329 4.18 6.71 -5.35
N PRO A 330 3.54 5.69 -5.93
CA PRO A 330 3.48 5.52 -7.38
C PRO A 330 2.78 6.71 -8.05
N LYS A 331 3.34 7.22 -9.14
CA LYS A 331 2.71 8.32 -9.89
C LYS A 331 1.43 7.82 -10.58
N PRO A 332 0.28 8.44 -10.33
CA PRO A 332 -0.95 8.09 -11.03
C PRO A 332 -0.84 8.33 -12.55
N PRO A 333 -1.41 7.46 -13.39
CA PRO A 333 -1.38 7.61 -14.84
C PRO A 333 -2.40 8.65 -15.34
N LEU A 334 -2.18 9.21 -16.53
CA LEU A 334 -3.14 10.14 -17.18
C LEU A 334 -4.42 9.45 -17.65
N TYR A 335 -4.34 8.15 -17.92
CA TYR A 335 -5.45 7.32 -18.33
C TYR A 335 -5.32 5.95 -17.66
N VAL A 336 -6.46 5.39 -17.26
CA VAL A 336 -6.50 4.07 -16.65
C VAL A 336 -7.92 3.52 -16.73
N ARG A 337 -8.04 2.23 -17.02
CA ARG A 337 -9.27 1.48 -16.92
C ARG A 337 -9.09 0.36 -15.90
N PHE A 338 -10.06 0.16 -15.03
CA PHE A 338 -10.00 -0.89 -14.02
C PHE A 338 -11.40 -1.31 -13.60
N GLY A 339 -11.54 -2.56 -13.21
CA GLY A 339 -12.64 -3.01 -12.36
C GLY A 339 -12.31 -2.79 -10.89
N GLN A 340 -13.32 -2.51 -10.07
CA GLN A 340 -13.18 -2.46 -8.62
C GLN A 340 -14.38 -3.08 -7.90
N GLU A 341 -14.11 -3.81 -6.82
CA GLU A 341 -15.10 -4.20 -5.81
C GLU A 341 -14.99 -3.24 -4.63
N VAL A 342 -16.05 -2.48 -4.35
CA VAL A 342 -16.12 -1.56 -3.20
C VAL A 342 -16.88 -2.25 -2.08
N HIS A 343 -16.20 -2.43 -0.95
CA HIS A 343 -16.78 -2.99 0.26
C HIS A 343 -16.92 -1.90 1.31
N ASP A 344 -18.14 -1.73 1.82
CA ASP A 344 -18.43 -0.88 2.95
C ASP A 344 -18.50 -1.74 4.23
N SER A 345 -17.63 -1.45 5.19
CA SER A 345 -17.57 -2.19 6.46
C SER A 345 -18.83 -2.08 7.31
N GLU A 346 -19.65 -1.03 7.12
CA GLU A 346 -20.86 -0.80 7.92
C GLU A 346 -22.07 -1.48 7.29
N SER A 347 -22.29 -1.31 5.98
CA SER A 347 -23.45 -1.91 5.31
C SER A 347 -23.25 -3.35 4.86
N THR A 348 -22.00 -3.85 4.87
CA THR A 348 -21.59 -5.15 4.29
C THR A 348 -21.90 -5.30 2.79
N GLN A 349 -22.29 -4.20 2.13
CA GLN A 349 -22.57 -4.20 0.70
C GLN A 349 -21.28 -4.28 -0.11
N VAL A 350 -21.35 -5.01 -1.22
CA VAL A 350 -20.27 -5.10 -2.21
C VAL A 350 -20.82 -4.58 -3.53
N THR A 351 -20.22 -3.52 -4.05
CA THR A 351 -20.57 -2.95 -5.36
C THR A 351 -19.42 -3.19 -6.33
N THR A 352 -19.72 -3.75 -7.50
CA THR A 352 -18.73 -3.92 -8.57
C THR A 352 -18.90 -2.82 -9.61
N ILE A 353 -17.81 -2.11 -9.90
CA ILE A 353 -17.78 -0.97 -10.82
C ILE A 353 -16.61 -1.17 -11.79
N LYS A 354 -16.80 -0.91 -13.08
CA LYS A 354 -15.67 -0.70 -14.00
C LYS A 354 -15.53 0.79 -14.28
N THR A 355 -14.36 1.33 -13.99
CA THR A 355 -14.07 2.73 -14.16
C THR A 355 -13.06 2.91 -15.29
N THR A 356 -13.33 3.84 -16.20
CA THR A 356 -12.35 4.36 -17.15
C THR A 356 -12.14 5.84 -16.83
N TYR A 357 -10.90 6.23 -16.62
CA TYR A 357 -10.48 7.60 -16.40
C TYR A 357 -9.58 8.02 -17.56
N ASP A 358 -9.86 9.16 -18.19
CA ASP A 358 -9.02 9.72 -19.24
C ASP A 358 -8.92 11.24 -19.07
N LYS A 359 -7.75 11.69 -18.59
CA LYS A 359 -7.50 13.11 -18.35
C LYS A 359 -7.35 13.92 -19.64
N GLU A 360 -6.84 13.31 -20.71
CA GLU A 360 -6.60 13.98 -21.99
C GLU A 360 -7.95 14.40 -22.61
N PHE A 361 -8.92 13.50 -22.58
CA PHE A 361 -10.28 13.75 -23.08
C PHE A 361 -11.23 14.32 -22.04
N ASN A 362 -10.77 14.50 -20.81
CA ASN A 362 -11.56 14.99 -19.67
C ASN A 362 -12.87 14.21 -19.48
N PHE A 363 -12.79 12.88 -19.36
CA PHE A 363 -13.98 12.07 -19.03
C PHE A 363 -13.68 10.98 -18.01
N VAL A 364 -14.74 10.61 -17.27
CA VAL A 364 -14.79 9.40 -16.45
C VAL A 364 -16.00 8.59 -16.86
N SER A 365 -15.86 7.27 -16.97
CA SER A 365 -16.99 6.37 -17.18
C SER A 365 -17.04 5.31 -16.11
N GLU A 366 -18.21 5.07 -15.53
CA GLU A 366 -18.44 4.04 -14.53
C GLU A 366 -19.56 3.09 -15.00
N GLU A 367 -19.22 1.82 -15.20
CA GLU A 367 -20.19 0.76 -15.46
C GLU A 367 -20.50 0.02 -14.14
N PHE A 368 -21.76 0.05 -13.73
CA PHE A 368 -22.25 -0.61 -12.53
C PHE A 368 -22.82 -1.99 -12.87
N PHE A 369 -22.41 -2.98 -12.09
CA PHE A 369 -22.85 -4.37 -12.22
C PHE A 369 -23.76 -4.74 -11.05
N ASP A 370 -24.91 -5.33 -11.34
CA ASP A 370 -25.77 -5.89 -10.30
C ASP A 370 -25.12 -7.14 -9.68
N LEU A 371 -25.48 -7.44 -8.44
CA LEU A 371 -25.04 -8.66 -7.73
C LEU A 371 -25.43 -9.97 -8.44
N LEU A 372 -26.38 -9.92 -9.37
CA LEU A 372 -26.71 -11.06 -10.21
C LEU A 372 -25.70 -11.15 -11.37
N PRO A 373 -24.95 -12.27 -11.50
CA PRO A 373 -23.82 -12.36 -12.43
C PRO A 373 -24.24 -12.06 -13.87
N GLY A 374 -23.47 -11.17 -14.52
CA GLY A 374 -23.49 -10.95 -15.97
C GLY A 374 -24.46 -9.89 -16.50
N LYS A 375 -25.15 -9.11 -15.66
CA LYS A 375 -26.00 -8.00 -16.12
C LYS A 375 -25.41 -6.65 -15.72
N GLN A 376 -24.84 -5.93 -16.70
CA GLN A 376 -24.63 -4.48 -16.59
C GLN A 376 -25.99 -3.84 -16.35
N SER A 377 -26.15 -3.11 -15.25
CA SER A 377 -27.40 -2.43 -14.96
C SER A 377 -27.39 -0.99 -15.44
N ARG A 378 -26.22 -0.34 -15.39
CA ARG A 378 -26.13 1.10 -15.61
C ARG A 378 -24.73 1.52 -16.06
N LEU A 379 -24.65 2.46 -16.97
CA LEU A 379 -23.42 3.18 -17.33
C LEU A 379 -23.60 4.65 -16.98
N ARG A 380 -22.69 5.20 -16.18
CA ARG A 380 -22.52 6.64 -16.01
C ARG A 380 -21.32 7.10 -16.83
N PHE A 381 -21.46 8.18 -17.56
CA PHE A 381 -20.38 8.80 -18.32
C PHE A 381 -20.35 10.30 -18.05
N ASP A 382 -19.28 10.77 -17.42
CA ASP A 382 -19.08 12.15 -17.03
C ASP A 382 -18.16 12.85 -18.04
N ASP A 383 -18.76 13.64 -18.93
CA ASP A 383 -18.08 14.47 -19.92
C ASP A 383 -17.80 15.86 -19.32
N PHE A 384 -16.60 16.06 -18.81
CA PHE A 384 -16.22 17.32 -18.18
C PHE A 384 -16.00 18.45 -19.18
N TYR A 385 -15.78 18.15 -20.45
CA TYR A 385 -15.76 19.18 -21.50
C TYR A 385 -17.17 19.74 -21.69
N ALA A 386 -18.20 18.88 -21.77
CA ALA A 386 -19.58 19.35 -21.87
C ALA A 386 -20.13 19.86 -20.52
N GLY A 387 -19.58 19.40 -19.40
CA GLY A 387 -20.13 19.60 -18.06
C GLY A 387 -21.39 18.76 -17.82
N LEU A 388 -21.52 17.62 -18.51
CA LEU A 388 -22.70 16.76 -18.51
C LEU A 388 -22.34 15.34 -18.07
N SER A 389 -23.22 14.75 -17.28
CA SER A 389 -23.24 13.33 -16.94
C SER A 389 -24.33 12.64 -17.76
N TYR A 390 -23.98 11.54 -18.40
CA TYR A 390 -24.90 10.70 -19.15
C TYR A 390 -25.11 9.42 -18.38
N ASP A 391 -26.37 9.13 -18.08
CA ASP A 391 -26.78 7.96 -17.32
C ASP A 391 -27.62 7.04 -18.22
N ILE A 392 -27.06 5.91 -18.59
CA ILE A 392 -27.65 4.93 -19.50
C ILE A 392 -28.05 3.69 -18.70
N ASP A 393 -29.35 3.41 -18.65
CA ASP A 393 -29.88 2.16 -18.12
C ASP A 393 -29.96 1.12 -19.24
N TYR A 394 -29.08 0.12 -19.19
CA TYR A 394 -29.02 -0.93 -20.21
C TYR A 394 -30.25 -1.85 -20.21
N LYS A 395 -31.02 -1.90 -19.12
CA LYS A 395 -32.25 -2.72 -19.04
C LYS A 395 -33.40 -2.05 -19.79
N THR A 396 -33.54 -0.74 -19.66
CA THR A 396 -34.63 0.02 -20.29
C THR A 396 -34.24 0.67 -21.61
N GLY A 397 -32.94 0.82 -21.87
CA GLY A 397 -32.40 1.62 -22.97
C GLY A 397 -32.60 3.13 -22.78
N ALA A 398 -33.07 3.56 -21.59
CA ALA A 398 -33.25 4.96 -21.28
C ALA A 398 -31.88 5.63 -21.08
N CYS A 399 -31.73 6.84 -21.62
CA CYS A 399 -30.60 7.70 -21.29
C CYS A 399 -31.07 9.06 -20.78
N PHE A 400 -30.42 9.54 -19.73
CA PHE A 400 -30.62 10.86 -19.16
C PHE A 400 -29.31 11.64 -19.16
N ALA A 401 -29.32 12.85 -19.71
CA ALA A 401 -28.22 13.79 -19.60
C ALA A 401 -28.53 14.82 -18.52
N THR A 402 -27.68 14.91 -17.50
CA THR A 402 -27.80 15.85 -16.38
C THR A 402 -26.50 16.65 -16.21
N ASN A 403 -26.54 17.74 -15.45
CA ASN A 403 -25.30 18.44 -15.11
C ASN A 403 -24.52 17.62 -14.08
N ILE A 404 -23.20 17.51 -14.25
CA ILE A 404 -22.33 16.76 -13.33
C ILE A 404 -22.53 17.20 -11.87
N SER A 405 -22.72 18.50 -11.62
CA SER A 405 -22.95 19.04 -10.24
C SER A 405 -24.24 18.57 -9.59
N GLN A 406 -25.20 18.06 -10.36
CA GLN A 406 -26.49 17.59 -9.86
C GLN A 406 -26.50 16.10 -9.58
N VAL A 407 -25.47 15.38 -10.04
CA VAL A 407 -25.35 13.96 -9.78
C VAL A 407 -24.88 13.78 -8.34
N THR A 408 -25.67 13.07 -7.56
CA THR A 408 -25.31 12.71 -6.19
C THR A 408 -24.23 11.62 -6.22
N GLN A 409 -23.33 11.63 -5.23
CA GLN A 409 -22.28 10.60 -5.06
C GLN A 409 -21.21 10.58 -6.16
N VAL A 410 -20.89 11.73 -6.71
CA VAL A 410 -19.78 11.86 -7.67
C VAL A 410 -18.52 12.31 -6.92
N ASN A 411 -17.48 11.48 -7.02
CA ASN A 411 -16.18 11.71 -6.37
C ASN A 411 -15.04 11.95 -7.38
N ASP A 412 -15.35 12.35 -8.62
CA ASP A 412 -14.37 12.50 -9.71
C ASP A 412 -14.21 13.95 -10.20
N TYR A 413 -14.86 14.91 -9.52
CA TYR A 413 -14.77 16.34 -9.86
C TYR A 413 -14.33 17.22 -8.69
N ALA A 414 -13.66 18.31 -9.04
CA ALA A 414 -13.36 19.43 -8.15
C ALA A 414 -14.11 20.68 -8.64
N GLN A 415 -14.39 21.62 -7.74
CA GLN A 415 -14.85 22.95 -8.13
C GLN A 415 -13.67 23.92 -8.11
N ASP A 416 -13.51 24.69 -9.18
CA ASP A 416 -12.53 25.78 -9.20
C ASP A 416 -12.98 26.94 -8.29
N LYS A 417 -12.12 27.96 -8.13
CA LYS A 417 -12.41 29.14 -7.31
C LYS A 417 -13.66 29.92 -7.76
N ASN A 418 -14.11 29.72 -9.00
CA ASN A 418 -15.28 30.36 -9.59
C ASN A 418 -16.52 29.46 -9.53
N GLY A 419 -16.45 28.30 -8.88
CA GLY A 419 -17.53 27.31 -8.82
C GLY A 419 -17.71 26.49 -10.10
N LYS A 420 -16.77 26.59 -11.06
CA LYS A 420 -16.81 25.75 -12.27
C LYS A 420 -16.32 24.35 -11.94
N ILE A 421 -17.08 23.36 -12.37
CA ILE A 421 -16.74 21.94 -12.24
C ILE A 421 -15.54 21.65 -13.13
N LYS A 422 -14.50 21.03 -12.60
CA LYS A 422 -13.34 20.54 -13.33
C LYS A 422 -13.15 19.08 -12.98
N MET A 423 -12.80 18.27 -13.97
CA MET A 423 -12.34 16.90 -13.72
C MET A 423 -11.14 16.91 -12.77
N MET A 424 -11.12 16.01 -11.79
CA MET A 424 -9.95 15.80 -10.93
C MET A 424 -8.67 15.54 -11.75
N THR A 425 -7.52 15.99 -11.26
CA THR A 425 -6.22 15.54 -11.79
C THR A 425 -6.00 14.07 -11.44
N PRO A 426 -5.03 13.37 -12.07
CA PRO A 426 -4.71 12.00 -11.68
C PRO A 426 -4.36 11.90 -10.19
N GLU A 427 -3.64 12.88 -9.66
CA GLU A 427 -3.28 12.93 -8.24
C GLU A 427 -4.52 13.09 -7.35
N GLN A 428 -5.48 13.93 -7.74
CA GLN A 428 -6.74 14.07 -7.00
C GLN A 428 -7.58 12.79 -7.05
N PHE A 429 -7.70 12.16 -8.22
CA PHE A 429 -8.52 10.96 -8.42
C PHE A 429 -7.99 9.75 -7.64
N TRP A 430 -6.67 9.66 -7.44
CA TRP A 430 -6.01 8.60 -6.68
C TRP A 430 -5.66 8.99 -5.24
N ASP A 431 -6.29 10.04 -4.69
CA ASP A 431 -6.07 10.54 -3.32
C ASP A 431 -4.59 10.88 -3.02
N ALA A 432 -3.82 11.22 -4.04
CA ALA A 432 -2.39 11.56 -3.98
C ALA A 432 -2.12 13.06 -3.82
N GLU A 433 -3.07 13.93 -4.20
CA GLU A 433 -2.89 15.37 -4.05
C GLU A 433 -2.97 15.79 -2.57
N GLY A 434 -1.92 16.46 -2.08
CA GLY A 434 -1.90 17.03 -0.73
C GLY A 434 -1.75 16.01 0.41
N VAL A 435 -1.61 14.72 0.09
CA VAL A 435 -1.38 13.65 1.06
C VAL A 435 0.09 13.25 1.05
N GLU A 436 0.72 13.29 2.22
CA GLU A 436 2.06 12.73 2.39
C GLU A 436 1.94 11.22 2.64
N TYR A 437 2.34 10.43 1.64
CA TYR A 437 2.35 8.97 1.74
C TYR A 437 3.69 8.45 2.24
N HIS A 438 3.63 7.61 3.27
CA HIS A 438 4.77 6.90 3.83
C HIS A 438 4.71 5.43 3.42
N TYR A 439 5.86 4.86 3.09
CA TYR A 439 5.95 3.42 2.82
C TYR A 439 5.60 2.63 4.09
N ASN A 440 4.73 1.64 3.98
CA ASN A 440 4.25 0.80 5.09
C ASN A 440 4.71 -0.67 4.97
N GLY A 441 5.69 -0.96 4.13
CA GLY A 441 6.27 -2.29 3.99
C GLY A 441 5.55 -3.17 2.97
N LYS A 442 5.95 -4.44 2.94
CA LYS A 442 5.33 -5.47 2.11
C LYS A 442 4.22 -6.19 2.87
N LYS A 443 3.12 -6.51 2.20
CA LYS A 443 2.00 -7.28 2.74
C LYS A 443 1.53 -8.33 1.74
N HIS A 444 1.09 -9.47 2.25
CA HIS A 444 0.41 -10.50 1.48
C HIS A 444 -1.10 -10.30 1.58
N PHE A 445 -1.76 -10.20 0.42
CA PHE A 445 -3.21 -10.11 0.34
C PHE A 445 -3.74 -11.03 -0.76
N ARG A 446 -4.68 -11.93 -0.41
CA ARG A 446 -5.23 -12.96 -1.32
C ARG A 446 -4.13 -13.79 -2.04
N GLY A 447 -3.04 -14.10 -1.34
CA GLY A 447 -1.92 -14.89 -1.86
C GLY A 447 -0.92 -14.10 -2.73
N LEU A 448 -1.06 -12.78 -2.81
CA LEU A 448 -0.17 -11.91 -3.59
C LEU A 448 0.64 -10.99 -2.67
N GLU A 449 1.94 -10.91 -2.92
CA GLU A 449 2.80 -9.89 -2.31
C GLU A 449 2.49 -8.51 -2.90
N THR A 450 2.37 -7.51 -2.03
CA THR A 450 2.09 -6.12 -2.38
C THR A 450 2.99 -5.18 -1.59
N GLU A 451 3.38 -4.08 -2.20
CA GLU A 451 3.95 -2.93 -1.50
C GLU A 451 2.84 -2.01 -1.02
N VAL A 452 2.98 -1.48 0.18
CA VAL A 452 1.93 -0.69 0.83
C VAL A 452 2.43 0.71 1.13
N TRP A 453 1.59 1.71 0.86
CA TRP A 453 1.78 3.09 1.30
C TRP A 453 0.59 3.52 2.12
N ILE A 454 0.84 4.36 3.12
CA ILE A 454 -0.19 4.91 3.97
C ILE A 454 0.01 6.41 4.17
N GLY A 455 -1.07 7.17 4.08
CA GLY A 455 -1.06 8.62 4.22
C GLY A 455 -2.32 9.11 4.92
N LYS A 456 -2.24 10.32 5.49
CA LYS A 456 -3.37 11.00 6.10
C LYS A 456 -3.54 12.36 5.43
N ASP A 457 -4.72 12.60 4.87
CA ASP A 457 -5.06 13.91 4.30
C ASP A 457 -5.22 14.94 5.43
N PRO A 458 -4.41 16.00 5.46
CA PRO A 458 -4.46 17.02 6.51
C PRO A 458 -5.76 17.84 6.48
N ASN A 459 -6.46 17.91 5.34
CA ASN A 459 -7.66 18.72 5.18
C ASN A 459 -8.92 18.01 5.67
N THR A 460 -9.06 16.73 5.32
CA THR A 460 -10.23 15.92 5.67
C THR A 460 -10.00 15.08 6.93
N GLY A 461 -8.75 14.81 7.28
CA GLY A 461 -8.38 13.85 8.31
C GLY A 461 -8.49 12.39 7.87
N TYR A 462 -8.86 12.15 6.60
CA TYR A 462 -9.03 10.79 6.06
C TYR A 462 -7.67 10.10 5.96
N MET A 463 -7.68 8.80 6.22
CA MET A 463 -6.49 7.98 6.09
C MET A 463 -6.66 7.01 4.94
N TYR A 464 -5.62 6.90 4.10
CA TYR A 464 -5.59 6.05 2.93
C TYR A 464 -4.45 5.06 3.05
N GLU A 465 -4.71 3.77 2.85
CA GLU A 465 -3.70 2.72 2.72
C GLU A 465 -3.84 2.04 1.36
N TRP A 466 -2.85 2.26 0.50
CA TRP A 466 -2.79 1.75 -0.86
C TRP A 466 -1.86 0.55 -0.94
N TYR A 467 -2.30 -0.48 -1.65
CA TYR A 467 -1.57 -1.70 -1.92
C TYR A 467 -1.33 -1.79 -3.41
N PHE A 468 -0.08 -1.93 -3.82
CA PHE A 468 0.30 -2.11 -5.20
C PHE A 468 1.05 -3.42 -5.37
N THR A 469 0.78 -4.11 -6.48
CA THR A 469 1.50 -5.34 -6.84
C THR A 469 2.53 -5.07 -7.94
N PHE A 470 3.52 -5.96 -8.01
CA PHE A 470 4.49 -6.01 -9.10
C PHE A 470 4.12 -7.12 -10.08
N GLY A 471 4.10 -6.78 -11.36
CA GLY A 471 4.05 -7.78 -12.42
C GLY A 471 2.72 -7.88 -13.16
N ILE A 472 2.83 -8.56 -14.31
CA ILE A 472 1.92 -8.50 -15.45
C ILE A 472 0.64 -9.34 -15.22
N GLN A 473 0.65 -10.25 -14.24
CA GLN A 473 -0.42 -11.24 -14.02
C GLN A 473 -1.82 -10.65 -13.72
N HIS A 474 -1.90 -9.33 -13.47
CA HIS A 474 -3.15 -8.64 -13.16
C HIS A 474 -3.53 -7.54 -14.16
N THR A 475 -2.73 -7.35 -15.21
CA THR A 475 -3.08 -6.45 -16.32
C THR A 475 -3.70 -7.26 -17.45
N VAL A 476 -4.85 -6.84 -17.99
CA VAL A 476 -5.54 -7.57 -19.06
C VAL A 476 -4.76 -7.54 -20.38
N ASN A 477 -3.81 -6.60 -20.50
CA ASN A 477 -3.04 -6.35 -21.71
C ASN A 477 -1.57 -6.76 -21.52
N ASP A 478 -1.33 -8.07 -21.42
CA ASP A 478 0.01 -8.67 -21.32
C ASP A 478 0.94 -8.32 -22.52
N ASP A 479 0.40 -7.80 -23.63
CA ASP A 479 1.15 -7.48 -24.85
C ASP A 479 1.45 -5.98 -25.07
N ALA A 480 0.99 -5.09 -24.19
CA ALA A 480 1.23 -3.64 -24.32
C ALA A 480 2.67 -3.27 -23.95
N LYS A 481 3.62 -3.57 -24.85
CA LYS A 481 5.05 -3.27 -24.70
C LYS A 481 5.39 -1.77 -24.60
N SER A 482 4.43 -0.87 -24.86
CA SER A 482 4.71 0.57 -25.00
C SER A 482 4.94 1.31 -23.69
N GLU A 483 4.49 0.78 -22.54
CA GLU A 483 4.65 1.45 -21.23
C GLU A 483 5.63 0.74 -20.29
N GLN A 484 6.32 -0.32 -20.75
CA GLN A 484 7.28 -1.09 -19.97
C GLN A 484 8.59 -0.34 -19.60
N LYS A 485 8.71 0.96 -19.86
CA LYS A 485 9.94 1.72 -19.56
C LYS A 485 10.10 2.02 -18.07
N GLU A 486 9.02 2.03 -17.30
CA GLU A 486 9.05 1.96 -15.84
C GLU A 486 8.09 0.83 -15.40
N PRO A 487 8.48 -0.07 -14.48
CA PRO A 487 7.58 -1.10 -13.99
C PRO A 487 6.43 -0.42 -13.26
N HIS A 488 5.29 -0.23 -13.94
CA HIS A 488 4.10 0.34 -13.34
C HIS A 488 3.65 -0.54 -12.18
N ARG A 489 3.56 0.08 -11.01
CA ARG A 489 2.94 -0.51 -9.84
C ARG A 489 1.44 -0.53 -10.06
N VAL A 490 0.86 -1.74 -10.09
CA VAL A 490 -0.56 -1.91 -10.37
C VAL A 490 -1.33 -1.76 -9.06
N PRO A 491 -2.28 -0.81 -8.92
CA PRO A 491 -3.10 -0.72 -7.73
C PRO A 491 -3.90 -2.02 -7.59
N TYR A 492 -3.87 -2.60 -6.40
CA TYR A 492 -4.54 -3.87 -6.12
C TYR A 492 -5.60 -3.73 -5.04
N LYS A 493 -5.33 -2.90 -4.03
CA LYS A 493 -6.28 -2.61 -2.96
C LYS A 493 -6.10 -1.19 -2.44
N ARG A 494 -7.19 -0.52 -2.12
CA ARG A 494 -7.22 0.70 -1.30
C ARG A 494 -8.06 0.44 -0.07
N ILE A 495 -7.62 0.90 1.08
CA ILE A 495 -8.47 1.04 2.26
C ILE A 495 -8.51 2.52 2.60
N PHE A 496 -9.69 3.07 2.84
CA PHE A 496 -9.80 4.42 3.36
C PHE A 496 -10.67 4.49 4.61
N TRP A 497 -10.26 5.34 5.53
CA TRP A 497 -10.88 5.56 6.83
C TRP A 497 -11.31 7.02 6.94
N PRO A 498 -12.63 7.29 7.01
CA PRO A 498 -13.14 8.66 7.10
C PRO A 498 -12.82 9.34 8.43
N ASP A 499 -12.56 8.56 9.47
CA ASP A 499 -12.30 9.04 10.82
C ASP A 499 -11.38 8.06 11.58
N ASN A 500 -11.17 8.33 12.87
CA ASN A 500 -10.37 7.48 13.75
C ASN A 500 -11.13 6.24 14.26
N THR A 501 -12.36 5.97 13.79
CA THR A 501 -13.12 4.77 14.17
C THR A 501 -12.65 3.55 13.37
N ASN A 502 -13.21 2.38 13.66
CA ASN A 502 -12.97 1.16 12.88
C ASN A 502 -13.78 1.10 11.57
N LYS A 503 -14.56 2.13 11.23
CA LYS A 503 -15.32 2.19 9.98
C LYS A 503 -14.40 2.46 8.80
N TYR A 504 -14.53 1.66 7.76
CA TYR A 504 -13.71 1.75 6.57
C TYR A 504 -14.41 1.30 5.31
N TYR A 505 -13.84 1.73 4.20
CA TYR A 505 -14.18 1.24 2.88
C TYR A 505 -12.93 0.60 2.29
N SER A 506 -13.10 -0.54 1.63
CA SER A 506 -12.02 -1.17 0.88
C SER A 506 -12.40 -1.36 -0.57
N ASN A 507 -11.53 -0.88 -1.46
CA ASN A 507 -11.66 -1.07 -2.89
C ASN A 507 -10.65 -2.12 -3.33
N TYR A 508 -11.10 -3.15 -4.03
CA TYR A 508 -10.24 -4.18 -4.64
C TYR A 508 -10.20 -3.97 -6.14
N TYR A 509 -9.03 -3.69 -6.68
CA TYR A 509 -8.84 -3.37 -8.09
C TYR A 509 -8.49 -4.64 -8.87
N PHE A 510 -9.09 -4.80 -10.05
CA PHE A 510 -8.86 -5.91 -10.96
C PHE A 510 -8.97 -5.44 -12.41
N GLN A 511 -8.45 -6.22 -13.36
CA GLN A 511 -8.47 -5.85 -14.78
C GLN A 511 -7.91 -4.44 -15.04
N VAL A 512 -6.83 -4.07 -14.34
CA VAL A 512 -6.21 -2.76 -14.48
C VAL A 512 -5.49 -2.70 -15.82
N ASP A 513 -5.75 -1.63 -16.56
CA ASP A 513 -5.28 -1.43 -17.91
C ASP A 513 -4.88 0.04 -18.05
N PHE A 514 -3.58 0.23 -18.23
CA PHE A 514 -2.99 1.55 -18.44
C PHE A 514 -2.94 1.93 -19.91
N THR A 515 -3.54 1.19 -20.84
CA THR A 515 -3.56 1.60 -22.25
C THR A 515 -4.56 2.73 -22.50
N GLU A 516 -4.29 3.56 -23.52
CA GLU A 516 -5.19 4.62 -23.94
C GLU A 516 -6.59 4.02 -24.23
N PRO A 517 -7.66 4.49 -23.55
CA PRO A 517 -8.96 3.89 -23.71
C PRO A 517 -9.53 4.17 -25.11
N PRO A 518 -10.26 3.22 -25.71
CA PRO A 518 -10.92 3.46 -26.98
C PRO A 518 -12.05 4.47 -26.79
N LEU A 519 -12.13 5.48 -27.67
CA LEU A 519 -13.21 6.48 -27.69
C LEU A 519 -14.49 5.93 -28.35
N LEU A 520 -14.84 4.68 -28.10
CA LEU A 520 -15.89 3.96 -28.82
C LEU A 520 -17.22 3.91 -28.06
N MET A 521 -17.44 4.83 -27.12
CA MET A 521 -18.67 4.82 -26.34
C MET A 521 -19.82 5.43 -27.14
N ASP A 522 -20.88 4.64 -27.36
CA ASP A 522 -22.07 5.13 -28.04
C ASP A 522 -23.02 5.83 -27.07
N LEU A 523 -22.94 7.15 -27.02
CA LEU A 523 -23.89 7.98 -26.30
C LEU A 523 -25.08 8.40 -27.18
N SER A 524 -25.21 7.92 -28.41
CA SER A 524 -26.30 8.31 -29.32
C SER A 524 -27.71 8.18 -28.73
N PRO A 525 -28.04 7.22 -27.83
CA PRO A 525 -29.35 7.16 -27.19
C PRO A 525 -29.71 8.42 -26.37
N CYS A 526 -28.69 9.14 -25.91
CA CYS A 526 -28.83 10.37 -25.10
C CYS A 526 -29.09 11.62 -25.94
N TYR A 527 -28.90 11.53 -27.25
CA TYR A 527 -29.05 12.65 -28.17
C TYR A 527 -30.40 12.53 -28.89
N GLN A 528 -31.00 13.68 -29.21
CA GLN A 528 -32.19 13.69 -30.05
C GLN A 528 -31.88 13.09 -31.43
N LYS A 529 -32.91 12.69 -32.19
CA LYS A 529 -32.80 12.12 -33.55
C LYS A 529 -32.14 13.05 -34.61
N LYS A 530 -31.54 14.19 -34.21
CA LYS A 530 -30.71 15.04 -35.07
C LYS A 530 -29.29 14.50 -35.11
N LYS A 531 -29.05 13.61 -36.07
CA LYS A 531 -27.72 13.09 -36.40
C LYS A 531 -27.47 13.19 -37.90
N GLN A 532 -26.21 13.33 -38.27
CA GLN A 532 -25.78 13.32 -39.66
C GLN A 532 -24.60 12.38 -39.83
N LEU A 533 -24.73 11.41 -40.73
CA LEU A 533 -23.62 10.53 -41.09
C LEU A 533 -22.61 11.31 -41.93
N ILE A 534 -21.34 11.25 -41.52
CA ILE A 534 -20.22 11.90 -42.18
C ILE A 534 -19.26 10.84 -42.70
N SER A 535 -18.78 11.04 -43.93
CA SER A 535 -17.68 10.27 -44.52
C SER A 535 -16.54 11.21 -44.92
N LEU A 536 -15.40 11.07 -44.26
CA LEU A 536 -14.18 11.82 -44.56
C LEU A 536 -13.19 10.92 -45.30
N SER A 537 -12.86 11.26 -46.55
CA SER A 537 -11.77 10.59 -47.26
C SER A 537 -10.42 11.06 -46.71
N VAL A 538 -9.57 10.12 -46.29
CA VAL A 538 -8.27 10.43 -45.68
C VAL A 538 -7.16 9.96 -46.63
N SER A 539 -6.43 10.92 -47.20
CA SER A 539 -5.32 10.60 -48.09
C SER A 539 -4.12 10.10 -47.27
N GLY A 540 -3.46 9.04 -47.75
CA GLY A 540 -2.33 8.43 -47.03
C GLY A 540 -2.72 7.47 -45.90
N LEU A 541 -4.02 7.32 -45.60
CA LEU A 541 -4.50 6.24 -44.74
C LEU A 541 -4.47 4.93 -45.53
N THR A 542 -3.54 4.04 -45.19
CA THR A 542 -3.37 2.72 -45.82
C THR A 542 -3.99 1.62 -44.96
N LEU A 543 -4.44 0.54 -45.59
CA LEU A 543 -4.99 -0.62 -44.88
C LEU A 543 -3.97 -1.21 -43.88
N GLU A 544 -2.71 -1.30 -44.29
CA GLU A 544 -1.61 -1.78 -43.43
C GLU A 544 -1.51 -0.97 -42.13
N ARG A 545 -1.66 0.36 -42.20
CA ARG A 545 -1.58 1.24 -41.04
C ARG A 545 -2.76 1.06 -40.09
N VAL A 546 -3.96 0.92 -40.64
CA VAL A 546 -5.19 0.71 -39.86
C VAL A 546 -5.18 -0.68 -39.22
N VAL A 547 -4.75 -1.70 -39.94
CA VAL A 547 -4.57 -3.06 -39.40
C VAL A 547 -3.55 -3.07 -38.27
N LYS A 548 -2.53 -2.20 -38.33
CA LYS A 548 -1.54 -2.07 -37.26
C LYS A 548 -2.09 -1.38 -36.01
N ASP A 549 -2.87 -0.31 -36.18
CA ASP A 549 -3.32 0.52 -35.04
C ASP A 549 -4.58 1.36 -35.36
N GLU A 550 -5.71 0.70 -35.56
CA GLU A 550 -7.01 1.34 -35.84
C GLU A 550 -7.44 2.28 -34.70
N THR A 551 -7.23 1.86 -33.45
CA THR A 551 -7.60 2.64 -32.26
C THR A 551 -6.89 3.98 -32.22
N LEU A 552 -5.57 4.00 -32.45
CA LEU A 552 -4.81 5.26 -32.48
C LEU A 552 -5.28 6.17 -33.61
N VAL A 553 -5.56 5.62 -34.79
CA VAL A 553 -6.08 6.39 -35.93
C VAL A 553 -7.41 7.05 -35.57
N LEU A 554 -8.36 6.28 -35.04
CA LEU A 554 -9.68 6.79 -34.68
C LEU A 554 -9.60 7.79 -33.53
N ARG A 555 -8.80 7.51 -32.50
CA ARG A 555 -8.58 8.41 -31.35
C ARG A 555 -8.06 9.77 -31.82
N ARG A 556 -7.00 9.80 -32.64
CA ARG A 556 -6.45 11.05 -33.20
C ARG A 556 -7.44 11.78 -34.09
N ALA A 557 -8.20 11.06 -34.90
CA ALA A 557 -9.24 11.67 -35.74
C ALA A 557 -10.31 12.36 -34.90
N VAL A 558 -10.81 11.69 -33.87
CA VAL A 558 -11.79 12.23 -32.92
C VAL A 558 -11.22 13.42 -32.15
N THR A 559 -9.97 13.36 -31.66
CA THR A 559 -9.30 14.49 -30.99
C THR A 559 -9.27 15.73 -31.89
N THR A 560 -8.76 15.57 -33.11
CA THR A 560 -8.64 16.68 -34.07
C THR A 560 -10.01 17.24 -34.39
N LEU A 561 -10.99 16.40 -34.70
CA LEU A 561 -12.34 16.85 -35.02
C LEU A 561 -12.99 17.58 -33.83
N SER A 562 -12.90 17.03 -32.62
CA SER A 562 -13.42 17.67 -31.40
C SER A 562 -12.81 19.07 -31.20
N LYS A 563 -11.49 19.20 -31.35
CA LYS A 563 -10.75 20.45 -31.20
C LYS A 563 -11.11 21.48 -32.27
N GLU A 564 -11.00 21.12 -33.55
CA GLU A 564 -11.21 22.03 -34.68
C GLU A 564 -12.69 22.47 -34.81
N LEU A 565 -13.62 21.56 -34.50
CA LEU A 565 -15.06 21.83 -34.54
C LEU A 565 -15.59 22.46 -33.25
N LYS A 566 -14.77 22.54 -32.19
CA LYS A 566 -15.15 23.05 -30.86
C LYS A 566 -16.40 22.35 -30.29
N ILE A 567 -16.40 21.02 -30.38
CA ILE A 567 -17.46 20.16 -29.84
C ILE A 567 -16.85 19.13 -28.90
N PRO A 568 -17.58 18.65 -27.88
CA PRO A 568 -17.12 17.49 -27.12
C PRO A 568 -17.01 16.27 -28.05
N PHE A 569 -16.05 15.39 -27.78
CA PHE A 569 -15.84 14.17 -28.56
C PHE A 569 -17.06 13.23 -28.53
N THR A 570 -17.89 13.31 -27.48
CA THR A 570 -19.15 12.59 -27.33
C THR A 570 -20.16 12.86 -28.44
N ARG A 571 -20.01 13.97 -29.20
CA ARG A 571 -20.83 14.27 -30.39
C ARG A 571 -20.37 13.54 -31.65
N ILE A 572 -19.26 12.82 -31.61
CA ILE A 572 -18.73 12.01 -32.71
C ILE A 572 -18.98 10.54 -32.36
N SER A 573 -20.13 10.02 -32.79
CA SER A 573 -20.59 8.67 -32.46
C SER A 573 -20.20 7.67 -33.55
N HIS A 574 -19.96 6.41 -33.17
CA HIS A 574 -19.57 5.31 -34.06
C HIS A 574 -18.44 5.63 -35.05
N PRO A 575 -17.29 6.19 -34.59
CA PRO A 575 -16.17 6.40 -35.48
C PRO A 575 -15.62 5.04 -35.95
N GLN A 576 -15.46 4.88 -37.25
CA GLN A 576 -14.97 3.64 -37.88
C GLN A 576 -14.13 3.95 -39.12
N VAL A 577 -13.20 3.06 -39.43
CA VAL A 577 -12.39 3.17 -40.65
C VAL A 577 -12.93 2.24 -41.73
N ALA A 578 -13.08 2.75 -42.95
CA ALA A 578 -13.52 1.99 -44.11
C ALA A 578 -12.60 2.21 -45.30
N PHE A 579 -12.48 1.21 -46.18
CA PHE A 579 -11.70 1.32 -47.42
C PHE A 579 -12.60 1.09 -48.64
N LYS A 580 -12.49 1.97 -49.64
CA LYS A 580 -13.17 1.81 -50.93
C LYS A 580 -12.23 2.19 -52.06
N ALA A 581 -12.02 1.26 -53.00
CA ALA A 581 -11.11 1.43 -54.14
C ALA A 581 -9.69 1.92 -53.75
N GLY A 582 -9.14 1.36 -52.67
CA GLY A 582 -7.81 1.72 -52.16
C GLY A 582 -7.73 3.05 -51.41
N LYS A 583 -8.83 3.79 -51.27
CA LYS A 583 -8.91 5.02 -50.46
C LYS A 583 -9.46 4.71 -49.07
N GLY A 584 -8.81 5.23 -48.04
CA GLY A 584 -9.29 5.17 -46.65
C GLY A 584 -10.33 6.25 -46.37
N TYR A 585 -11.32 5.91 -45.56
CA TYR A 585 -12.40 6.77 -45.11
C TYR A 585 -12.55 6.63 -43.60
N ILE A 586 -12.81 7.75 -42.92
CA ILE A 586 -13.28 7.75 -41.54
C ILE A 586 -14.77 8.08 -41.59
N LEU A 587 -15.60 7.17 -41.08
CA LEU A 587 -17.05 7.32 -41.01
C LEU A 587 -17.45 7.55 -39.56
N PHE A 588 -18.39 8.45 -39.32
CA PHE A 588 -18.94 8.70 -37.99
C PHE A 588 -20.30 9.39 -38.08
N ASP A 589 -21.12 9.23 -37.05
CA ASP A 589 -22.34 10.01 -36.84
C ASP A 589 -22.00 11.28 -36.07
N LEU A 590 -22.25 12.44 -36.67
CA LEU A 590 -22.17 13.72 -35.99
C LEU A 590 -23.52 14.03 -35.33
N LEU A 591 -23.52 14.17 -34.01
CA LEU A 591 -24.71 14.42 -33.21
C LEU A 591 -24.92 15.92 -33.01
N GLY A 592 -26.18 16.35 -32.89
CA GLY A 592 -26.52 17.68 -32.39
C GLY A 592 -26.09 17.92 -30.93
N PRO A 593 -26.30 19.11 -30.36
CA PRO A 593 -26.14 19.29 -28.92
C PRO A 593 -27.16 18.44 -28.14
N PRO A 594 -26.80 17.88 -26.98
CA PRO A 594 -27.71 17.08 -26.18
C PRO A 594 -28.81 17.97 -25.58
N LYS A 595 -30.00 17.40 -25.33
CA LYS A 595 -31.04 18.09 -24.56
C LYS A 595 -30.79 17.83 -23.08
N TYR A 596 -30.55 18.88 -22.30
CA TYR A 596 -30.46 18.78 -20.84
C TYR A 596 -31.50 19.70 -20.18
N SER A 597 -31.93 19.35 -18.96
CA SER A 597 -33.12 19.91 -18.30
C SER A 597 -32.88 21.16 -17.45
N SER A 598 -31.77 21.87 -17.63
CA SER A 598 -31.31 22.90 -16.67
C SER A 598 -30.97 24.23 -17.35
N ASP A 599 -31.44 25.34 -16.75
CA ASP A 599 -31.14 26.73 -17.13
C ASP A 599 -29.76 27.23 -16.67
N LEU A 600 -28.88 26.34 -16.17
CA LEU A 600 -27.61 26.73 -15.58
C LEU A 600 -26.44 26.74 -16.59
N ILE A 601 -25.48 27.62 -16.29
CA ILE A 601 -24.26 27.86 -17.05
C ILE A 601 -23.37 26.60 -16.98
N THR A 602 -23.45 25.72 -17.97
CA THR A 602 -22.40 24.72 -18.22
C THR A 602 -21.10 25.43 -18.63
N GLN A 603 -19.94 24.77 -18.49
CA GLN A 603 -18.65 25.39 -18.88
C GLN A 603 -18.65 25.85 -20.34
N HIS A 604 -19.43 25.19 -21.20
CA HIS A 604 -19.60 25.46 -22.61
C HIS A 604 -21.09 25.52 -23.00
N THR A 605 -21.84 26.50 -22.47
CA THR A 605 -23.25 26.72 -22.84
C THR A 605 -23.50 26.98 -24.32
N ASN A 606 -22.48 27.45 -25.05
CA ASN A 606 -22.57 27.78 -26.47
C ASN A 606 -21.92 26.70 -27.33
N GLN A 607 -22.40 25.44 -27.22
CA GLN A 607 -22.00 24.43 -28.20
C GLN A 607 -22.63 24.75 -29.57
N PRO A 608 -21.86 24.71 -30.66
CA PRO A 608 -22.36 25.03 -31.99
C PRO A 608 -23.47 24.05 -32.41
N GLY A 609 -24.48 24.55 -33.13
CA GLY A 609 -25.57 23.72 -33.66
C GLY A 609 -25.06 22.69 -34.66
N LEU A 610 -25.83 21.63 -34.96
CA LEU A 610 -25.41 20.60 -35.93
C LEU A 610 -25.04 21.20 -37.29
N ASP A 611 -25.88 22.10 -37.82
CA ASP A 611 -25.66 22.75 -39.12
C ASP A 611 -24.41 23.64 -39.14
N GLU A 612 -24.13 24.32 -38.04
CA GLU A 612 -22.93 25.15 -37.86
C GLU A 612 -21.67 24.28 -37.85
N VAL A 613 -21.68 23.17 -37.10
CA VAL A 613 -20.57 22.21 -37.07
C VAL A 613 -20.33 21.61 -38.45
N VAL A 614 -21.39 21.22 -39.14
CA VAL A 614 -21.32 20.63 -40.49
C VAL A 614 -20.77 21.64 -41.49
N SER A 615 -21.19 22.90 -41.44
CA SER A 615 -20.66 23.96 -42.31
C SER A 615 -19.19 24.29 -42.00
N THR A 616 -18.80 24.26 -40.72
CA THR A 616 -17.39 24.41 -40.29
C THR A 616 -16.55 23.26 -40.80
N LEU A 617 -17.03 22.02 -40.68
CA LEU A 617 -16.34 20.84 -41.17
C LEU A 617 -16.16 20.90 -42.69
N LYS A 618 -17.20 21.28 -43.45
CA LYS A 618 -17.12 21.51 -44.90
C LYS A 618 -16.02 22.50 -45.26
N LYS A 619 -16.01 23.65 -44.57
CA LYS A 619 -14.99 24.68 -44.78
C LYS A 619 -13.57 24.16 -44.50
N LEU A 620 -13.37 23.46 -43.38
CA LEU A 620 -12.06 22.87 -43.03
C LEU A 620 -11.59 21.83 -44.07
N THR A 621 -12.51 21.06 -44.63
CA THR A 621 -12.20 20.09 -45.69
C THR A 621 -11.90 20.76 -47.03
N ASP A 622 -12.67 21.79 -47.41
CA ASP A 622 -12.50 22.52 -48.67
C ASP A 622 -11.18 23.31 -48.69
N ASP A 623 -10.83 23.93 -47.56
CA ASP A 623 -9.59 24.71 -47.38
C ASP A 623 -8.34 23.82 -47.19
N ARG A 624 -8.50 22.49 -47.07
CA ARG A 624 -7.43 21.51 -46.76
C ARG A 624 -6.69 21.75 -45.44
N ASN A 625 -7.38 22.32 -44.45
CA ASN A 625 -6.79 22.64 -43.15
C ASN A 625 -6.94 21.52 -42.11
N LEU A 626 -7.68 20.45 -42.41
CA LEU A 626 -7.84 19.32 -41.50
C LEU A 626 -6.68 18.34 -41.64
N VAL A 627 -5.89 18.17 -40.58
CA VAL A 627 -4.74 17.25 -40.55
C VAL A 627 -4.84 16.33 -39.34
N PHE A 628 -4.70 15.02 -39.56
CA PHE A 628 -4.65 14.04 -38.47
C PHE A 628 -3.20 13.62 -38.23
N GLU A 629 -2.69 13.93 -37.05
CA GLU A 629 -1.39 13.45 -36.60
C GLU A 629 -1.52 12.03 -36.07
N VAL A 630 -1.17 11.05 -36.89
CA VAL A 630 -1.03 9.66 -36.45
C VAL A 630 0.48 9.37 -36.44
N GLY A 631 1.10 9.13 -35.29
CA GLY A 631 2.55 8.88 -35.17
C GLY A 631 3.48 9.92 -35.83
N ASN A 632 4.72 9.55 -36.14
CA ASN A 632 5.75 10.45 -36.71
C ASN A 632 5.51 10.89 -38.19
N LYS A 633 4.30 10.68 -38.75
CA LYS A 633 3.98 11.06 -40.14
C LYS A 633 2.59 11.68 -40.20
N GLU A 634 2.55 12.97 -40.49
CA GLU A 634 1.35 13.76 -40.78
C GLU A 634 0.53 13.12 -41.90
N VAL A 635 -0.74 12.78 -41.60
CA VAL A 635 -1.68 12.30 -42.61
C VAL A 635 -2.51 13.48 -43.08
N PHE A 636 -2.23 13.95 -44.30
CA PHE A 636 -2.94 15.08 -44.90
C PHE A 636 -4.33 14.65 -45.38
N VAL A 637 -5.39 15.30 -44.89
CA VAL A 637 -6.76 15.05 -45.35
C VAL A 637 -7.03 15.94 -46.57
N LYS A 638 -7.15 15.33 -47.77
CA LYS A 638 -7.94 15.94 -48.86
C LYS A 638 -9.39 15.51 -48.65
N GLY A 639 -10.13 16.30 -47.89
CA GLY A 639 -11.54 16.03 -47.63
C GLY A 639 -12.39 16.44 -48.81
N GLU A 640 -12.89 15.47 -49.60
CA GLU A 640 -14.22 15.62 -50.18
C GLU A 640 -15.20 15.02 -49.16
N ALA A 641 -15.80 15.87 -48.32
CA ALA A 641 -16.84 15.42 -47.42
C ALA A 641 -18.09 15.08 -48.24
N LYS A 642 -18.41 13.78 -48.35
CA LYS A 642 -19.68 13.36 -48.93
C LYS A 642 -20.69 13.19 -47.79
N PHE A 643 -21.70 14.06 -47.80
CA PHE A 643 -22.86 14.02 -46.90
C PHE A 643 -23.95 13.14 -47.51
N GLU A 644 -23.56 11.94 -47.95
CA GLU A 644 -24.50 10.93 -48.42
C GLU A 644 -24.51 9.81 -47.40
N GLU A 645 -25.70 9.26 -47.15
CA GLU A 645 -25.86 8.00 -46.45
C GLU A 645 -25.14 6.95 -47.28
N PHE A 646 -23.85 6.75 -46.99
CA PHE A 646 -23.10 5.65 -47.57
C PHE A 646 -23.83 4.41 -47.08
N ALA A 647 -24.65 3.82 -47.94
CA ALA A 647 -25.10 2.46 -47.80
C ALA A 647 -23.87 1.55 -47.93
N PHE A 648 -23.00 1.58 -46.93
CA PHE A 648 -22.24 0.43 -46.56
C PHE A 648 -23.32 -0.60 -46.22
N LYS A 649 -23.76 -1.36 -47.23
CA LYS A 649 -24.14 -2.74 -46.95
C LYS A 649 -22.88 -3.27 -46.25
N PRO A 650 -22.91 -3.52 -44.92
CA PRO A 650 -21.75 -4.10 -44.25
C PRO A 650 -21.32 -5.22 -45.16
N PRO A 651 -20.05 -5.23 -45.64
CA PRO A 651 -19.63 -6.08 -46.75
C PRO A 651 -20.24 -7.41 -46.42
N LYS A 652 -21.26 -7.84 -47.20
CA LYS A 652 -22.07 -9.04 -46.91
C LYS A 652 -21.02 -9.97 -46.39
N ARG A 653 -21.00 -10.27 -45.08
CA ARG A 653 -19.89 -11.02 -44.48
C ARG A 653 -19.89 -12.22 -45.39
N THR A 654 -18.98 -12.27 -46.35
CA THR A 654 -18.93 -13.39 -47.27
C THR A 654 -18.56 -14.40 -46.26
N ASP A 655 -19.50 -15.27 -45.89
CA ASP A 655 -19.37 -16.23 -44.83
C ASP A 655 -18.09 -17.01 -45.16
N ARG A 656 -16.97 -16.47 -44.69
CA ARG A 656 -15.69 -17.09 -44.48
C ARG A 656 -15.69 -17.64 -43.06
N GLY A 657 -16.84 -17.57 -42.37
CA GLY A 657 -17.27 -18.70 -41.58
C GLY A 657 -17.36 -19.90 -42.51
N TYR A 658 -16.87 -21.04 -42.05
CA TYR A 658 -17.01 -22.30 -42.75
C TYR A 658 -18.46 -22.46 -43.23
N SER A 659 -18.64 -22.75 -44.52
CA SER A 659 -19.97 -23.10 -45.01
C SER A 659 -20.55 -24.24 -44.15
N PRO A 660 -21.88 -24.36 -44.03
CA PRO A 660 -22.47 -25.50 -43.31
C PRO A 660 -21.88 -26.84 -43.78
N GLY A 661 -21.55 -26.95 -45.08
CA GLY A 661 -20.84 -28.10 -45.65
C GLY A 661 -19.38 -28.25 -45.19
N ALA A 662 -18.64 -27.16 -45.02
CA ALA A 662 -17.28 -27.20 -44.49
C ALA A 662 -17.25 -27.55 -42.99
N MET A 663 -18.21 -27.08 -42.18
CA MET A 663 -18.34 -27.49 -40.78
C MET A 663 -18.77 -28.96 -40.65
N ALA A 664 -19.69 -29.41 -41.49
CA ALA A 664 -20.07 -30.82 -41.57
C ALA A 664 -18.91 -31.71 -42.05
N GLY A 665 -18.12 -31.24 -43.01
CA GLY A 665 -16.92 -31.92 -43.47
C GLY A 665 -15.85 -32.02 -42.36
N LEU A 666 -15.66 -30.93 -41.61
CA LEU A 666 -14.70 -30.89 -40.50
C LEU A 666 -15.13 -31.81 -39.34
N SER A 667 -16.42 -31.85 -39.01
CA SER A 667 -16.94 -32.75 -37.97
C SER A 667 -16.81 -34.22 -38.37
N VAL A 668 -17.14 -34.58 -39.62
CA VAL A 668 -16.92 -35.93 -40.15
C VAL A 668 -15.43 -36.28 -40.16
N ALA A 669 -14.57 -35.37 -40.61
CA ALA A 669 -13.12 -35.58 -40.60
C ALA A 669 -12.57 -35.82 -39.18
N MET A 670 -13.02 -35.05 -38.19
CA MET A 670 -12.62 -35.26 -36.79
C MET A 670 -13.09 -36.61 -36.23
N VAL A 671 -14.30 -37.07 -36.60
CA VAL A 671 -14.78 -38.41 -36.22
C VAL A 671 -13.93 -39.50 -36.87
N VAL A 672 -13.61 -39.38 -38.16
CA VAL A 672 -12.77 -40.35 -38.88
C VAL A 672 -11.36 -40.41 -38.27
N VAL A 673 -10.76 -39.26 -37.98
CA VAL A 673 -9.44 -39.18 -37.32
C VAL A 673 -9.51 -39.78 -35.91
N GLY A 674 -10.55 -39.48 -35.14
CA GLY A 674 -10.76 -40.03 -33.80
C GLY A 674 -10.93 -41.56 -33.81
N VAL A 675 -11.69 -42.11 -34.76
CA VAL A 675 -11.87 -43.56 -34.93
C VAL A 675 -10.57 -44.22 -35.40
N ALA A 676 -9.83 -43.61 -36.33
CA ALA A 676 -8.55 -44.14 -36.79
C ALA A 676 -7.49 -44.16 -35.67
N ALA A 677 -7.39 -43.06 -34.90
CA ALA A 677 -6.47 -42.97 -33.78
C ALA A 677 -6.87 -43.92 -32.64
N GLY A 678 -8.16 -43.97 -32.29
CA GLY A 678 -8.68 -44.87 -31.26
C GLY A 678 -8.58 -46.34 -31.66
N GLY A 679 -8.88 -46.68 -32.91
CA GLY A 679 -8.74 -48.02 -33.46
C GLY A 679 -7.28 -48.47 -33.55
N GLY A 680 -6.38 -47.59 -33.99
CA GLY A 680 -4.93 -47.85 -34.00
C GLY A 680 -4.37 -48.06 -32.59
N GLY A 681 -4.76 -47.22 -31.64
CA GLY A 681 -4.39 -47.38 -30.22
C GLY A 681 -4.94 -48.66 -29.61
N GLY A 682 -6.21 -49.01 -29.87
CA GLY A 682 -6.85 -50.22 -29.38
C GLY A 682 -6.24 -51.50 -29.97
N TYR A 683 -5.99 -51.53 -31.28
CA TYR A 683 -5.34 -52.67 -31.94
C TYR A 683 -3.93 -52.91 -31.41
N TRP A 684 -3.14 -51.85 -31.23
CA TRP A 684 -1.81 -51.94 -30.66
C TRP A 684 -1.84 -52.43 -29.20
N PHE A 685 -2.84 -52.02 -28.41
CA PHE A 685 -3.02 -52.48 -27.04
C PHE A 685 -3.39 -53.97 -26.96
N ILE A 686 -4.25 -54.46 -27.86
CA ILE A 686 -4.69 -55.86 -27.89
C ILE A 686 -3.57 -56.81 -28.34
N ILE A 687 -2.71 -56.40 -29.28
CA ILE A 687 -1.59 -57.24 -29.76
C ILE A 687 -0.43 -57.29 -28.77
N ARG A 688 -0.35 -56.32 -27.86
CA ARG A 688 0.72 -56.24 -26.86
C ARG A 688 0.39 -56.98 -25.56
N GLN A 689 -0.85 -57.44 -25.39
CA GLN A 689 -1.23 -58.49 -24.43
C GLN A 689 -1.03 -59.85 -25.07
#